data_AF-A0A9P7ES07-F1
#
_entry.id   AF-A0A9P7ES07-F1
#
_cell.length_a   1.000
_cell.length_b   1.000
_cell.length_c   1.000
_cell.angle_alpha   90.00
_cell.angle_beta   90.00
_cell.angle_gamma   90.00
#
_symmetry.space_group_name_H-M   'P 1'
#
loop_
_entity.id
_entity.type
_entity.pdbx_description
1 polymer ?
#
loop_
_entity_poly.entity_id
_entity_poly.type
_entity_poly.pdbx_seq_one_letter_code
_entity_poly.pdbx_strand_id
1 'polypeptide(L)'
;MPPRKKNTAKKSCGGSAKKLLAPVGSPPVPAASHAESSTSSLEPEDTRTTEDHSIWCLICRDGAEGDVVLFECNACPRVMCSKCIEVPKAHIDDVRHTDVIFLCLSCHSLRTIKEPTPYFGFYHNILPEQGGTPVLPGFLQLKGKYELASSSILAATPLAVVHFILGGKDRIPTPVPLLSHYLDKFYPSGGFLYIEILFDVASYQQIDNYTRDQVRTVSELTSHLGSTGRIFAFLSNHSEEDSGWLFAGKEGQGEGEYVAMEVQHVLSTVLKPYARILKSSHIVFLVCGSVVAHETPYTQLKEAILQFDFVGTIIFPAPRFQPLVAMNFLVAMMELSWAERVAVTVADKSRDEDAPDRVSVCRYIYTCKYTNCGSMQKLPPYKLSVTKPPGSIVNSAKTKNCAWFQSPSTHFVLQSSAVSTQGKRMNEGVPTGTAKKIRNEIVAIHHTREDPEDLPKGLKKAIRRYYLQFLTDADDRRDEQQILGDDSELEEELGMSPEDRELAARPKDAGFYKKELKLGTSHRNSLSRRWTTTIRSSNRRKAMTSAHRKEVEEARDKWNRDGAPAESQAMYRKKNLKKVLDDFTEQIRRTMGCRLVMLVSHKKNADQTLSVKIHESQPVNQKKSFSQSSRGSKEWTSEGFEKYAEWSKLNSVNPTNDDDDSSDEETNDGKDAMPEVILDNHGYAKLPSRKERVVDYFVFVDFNLTHLPFFRSFTGSMKPVPWLSITGEPLLYLDPDSIPNGFTVQDPSHLRVKEINKLWGHWEARKASKQRLVILSELQVPT
;
A
#
# COMPACT_ATOMS: atom_id res chain seq x y z
N MET A 1 44.76 34.95 -33.47
CA MET A 1 43.97 33.96 -32.71
C MET A 1 42.69 33.67 -33.48
N PRO A 2 42.40 32.42 -33.87
CA PRO A 2 41.14 32.11 -34.55
C PRO A 2 39.99 32.01 -33.53
N PRO A 3 38.73 32.24 -33.95
CA PRO A 3 37.59 32.27 -33.04
C PRO A 3 37.20 30.86 -32.59
N ARG A 4 37.01 30.71 -31.28
CA ARG A 4 36.56 29.49 -30.59
C ARG A 4 35.16 29.09 -31.09
N LYS A 5 35.04 27.96 -31.79
CA LYS A 5 33.75 27.33 -32.08
C LYS A 5 33.17 26.76 -30.78
N LYS A 6 31.98 27.20 -30.39
CA LYS A 6 31.20 26.62 -29.29
C LYS A 6 30.53 25.34 -29.79
N ASN A 7 31.04 24.18 -29.36
CA ASN A 7 30.33 22.91 -29.53
C ASN A 7 29.22 22.82 -28.47
N THR A 8 27.97 23.05 -28.89
CA THR A 8 26.78 22.67 -28.11
C THR A 8 26.47 21.21 -28.37
N ALA A 9 26.60 20.37 -27.34
CA ALA A 9 26.15 18.98 -27.38
C ALA A 9 24.64 18.94 -27.68
N LYS A 10 24.26 18.32 -28.81
CA LYS A 10 22.85 18.01 -29.15
C LYS A 10 22.31 17.06 -28.09
N LYS A 11 21.32 17.51 -27.30
CA LYS A 11 20.54 16.65 -26.41
C LYS A 11 19.61 15.79 -27.28
N SER A 12 19.84 14.47 -27.32
CA SER A 12 19.09 13.51 -28.14
C SER A 12 17.75 13.07 -27.55
N CYS A 13 16.98 13.98 -26.94
CA CYS A 13 15.69 13.61 -26.35
C CYS A 13 14.63 14.63 -26.77
N GLY A 14 13.88 14.29 -27.83
CA GLY A 14 12.84 15.09 -28.46
C GLY A 14 13.21 15.48 -29.90
N GLY A 15 13.15 14.54 -30.84
CA GLY A 15 13.29 14.85 -32.26
C GLY A 15 11.94 15.33 -32.82
N SER A 16 11.94 16.39 -33.62
CA SER A 16 10.79 16.69 -34.48
C SER A 16 10.77 15.68 -35.63
N ALA A 17 9.56 15.25 -36.00
CA ALA A 17 9.34 14.27 -37.06
C ALA A 17 8.57 14.92 -38.21
N LYS A 18 8.76 14.43 -39.43
CA LYS A 18 7.97 14.90 -40.56
C LYS A 18 6.51 14.52 -40.31
N LYS A 19 5.63 15.51 -40.39
CA LYS A 19 4.18 15.31 -40.23
C LYS A 19 3.59 14.83 -41.54
N LEU A 20 2.97 13.66 -41.53
CA LEU A 20 2.11 13.23 -42.63
C LEU A 20 0.68 13.61 -42.26
N LEU A 21 0.11 14.59 -42.97
CA LEU A 21 -1.33 14.81 -42.90
C LEU A 21 -2.00 13.57 -43.48
N ALA A 22 -3.00 13.03 -42.77
CA ALA A 22 -3.75 11.86 -43.21
C ALA A 22 -4.12 12.04 -44.68
N PRO A 23 -3.75 11.12 -45.58
CA PRO A 23 -3.95 11.38 -46.98
C PRO A 23 -5.46 11.20 -47.23
N VAL A 24 -6.06 12.28 -47.69
CA VAL A 24 -7.50 12.41 -47.95
C VAL A 24 -7.81 11.57 -49.18
N GLY A 25 -7.97 10.27 -49.01
CA GLY A 25 -8.24 9.32 -50.08
C GLY A 25 -8.26 7.90 -49.55
N SER A 26 -9.45 7.35 -49.36
CA SER A 26 -9.62 5.92 -49.08
C SER A 26 -9.02 5.11 -50.24
N PRO A 27 -8.11 4.15 -50.00
CA PRO A 27 -7.70 3.23 -51.05
C PRO A 27 -8.92 2.43 -51.56
N PRO A 28 -8.95 2.06 -52.86
CA PRO A 28 -10.05 1.30 -53.44
C PRO A 28 -10.19 -0.04 -52.71
N VAL A 29 -11.40 -0.31 -52.21
CA VAL A 29 -11.76 -1.55 -51.52
C VAL A 29 -11.58 -2.74 -52.49
N PRO A 30 -10.70 -3.72 -52.21
CA PRO A 30 -10.66 -4.93 -53.00
C PRO A 30 -11.92 -5.77 -52.74
N ALA A 31 -12.53 -6.29 -53.80
CA ALA A 31 -13.77 -7.06 -53.77
C ALA A 31 -13.64 -8.29 -52.85
N ALA A 32 -14.45 -8.32 -51.79
CA ALA A 32 -14.49 -9.43 -50.84
C ALA A 32 -15.17 -10.65 -51.46
N SER A 33 -14.45 -11.77 -51.54
CA SER A 33 -15.02 -13.08 -51.87
C SER A 33 -15.72 -13.65 -50.63
N HIS A 34 -17.03 -13.90 -50.74
CA HIS A 34 -17.83 -14.57 -49.73
C HIS A 34 -17.36 -16.01 -49.52
N ALA A 35 -16.90 -16.34 -48.31
CA ALA A 35 -16.73 -17.71 -47.84
C ALA A 35 -17.88 -18.04 -46.89
N GLU A 36 -18.68 -19.04 -47.26
CA GLU A 36 -19.81 -19.54 -46.48
C GLU A 36 -19.30 -20.27 -45.22
N SER A 37 -19.78 -19.84 -44.06
CA SER A 37 -19.48 -20.42 -42.75
C SER A 37 -20.59 -21.38 -42.36
N SER A 38 -20.35 -22.68 -42.49
CA SER A 38 -21.21 -23.75 -41.99
C SER A 38 -21.10 -23.87 -40.46
N THR A 39 -22.15 -23.47 -39.75
CA THR A 39 -22.32 -23.65 -38.30
C THR A 39 -22.82 -25.07 -38.00
N SER A 40 -21.98 -25.91 -37.39
CA SER A 40 -22.41 -27.15 -36.75
C SER A 40 -22.67 -26.90 -35.26
N SER A 41 -23.93 -26.99 -34.86
CA SER A 41 -24.37 -26.99 -33.46
C SER A 41 -24.09 -28.36 -32.84
N LEU A 42 -23.06 -28.43 -32.00
CA LEU A 42 -22.87 -29.51 -31.04
C LEU A 42 -23.20 -28.96 -29.65
N GLU A 43 -24.22 -29.54 -29.01
CA GLU A 43 -24.55 -29.22 -27.63
C GLU A 43 -23.49 -29.82 -26.69
N PRO A 44 -23.07 -29.09 -25.64
CA PRO A 44 -22.07 -29.58 -24.70
C PRO A 44 -22.72 -30.56 -23.71
N GLU A 45 -22.32 -31.82 -23.76
CA GLU A 45 -22.52 -32.74 -22.64
C GLU A 45 -21.72 -32.24 -21.41
N ASP A 46 -22.46 -31.97 -20.34
CA ASP A 46 -21.97 -31.49 -19.04
C ASP A 46 -21.26 -32.63 -18.29
N THR A 47 -20.13 -33.08 -18.83
CA THR A 47 -19.16 -33.86 -18.08
C THR A 47 -18.40 -32.87 -17.19
N ARG A 48 -18.58 -32.98 -15.87
CA ARG A 48 -17.69 -32.34 -14.90
C ARG A 48 -16.28 -32.85 -15.17
N THR A 49 -15.55 -32.16 -16.04
CA THR A 49 -14.11 -32.28 -16.14
C THR A 49 -13.60 -32.05 -14.74
N THR A 50 -12.79 -32.98 -14.23
CA THR A 50 -12.03 -32.79 -13.01
C THR A 50 -11.35 -31.43 -13.13
N GLU A 51 -11.82 -30.42 -12.37
CA GLU A 51 -11.23 -29.08 -12.44
C GLU A 51 -9.74 -29.23 -12.11
N ASP A 52 -8.87 -28.99 -13.09
CA ASP A 52 -7.43 -29.14 -12.92
C ASP A 52 -6.98 -28.25 -11.76
N HIS A 53 -6.44 -28.87 -10.71
CA HIS A 53 -5.88 -28.14 -9.58
C HIS A 53 -4.70 -27.28 -10.06
N SER A 54 -4.58 -26.11 -9.46
CA SER A 54 -3.44 -25.21 -9.66
C SER A 54 -2.14 -25.94 -9.38
N ILE A 55 -1.17 -25.83 -10.28
CA ILE A 55 0.19 -26.35 -10.05
C ILE A 55 1.02 -25.46 -9.11
N TRP A 56 0.46 -24.33 -8.68
CA TRP A 56 1.12 -23.32 -7.85
C TRP A 56 0.55 -23.28 -6.44
N CYS A 57 1.44 -23.31 -5.43
CA CYS A 57 1.07 -23.19 -4.04
C CYS A 57 0.43 -21.82 -3.73
N LEU A 58 -0.74 -21.84 -3.09
CA LEU A 58 -1.47 -20.65 -2.67
C LEU A 58 -0.66 -19.66 -1.81
N ILE A 59 0.23 -20.18 -0.94
CA ILE A 59 0.96 -19.35 0.02
C ILE A 59 2.20 -18.71 -0.63
N CYS A 60 3.15 -19.52 -1.12
CA CYS A 60 4.43 -19.04 -1.65
C CYS A 60 4.51 -18.93 -3.17
N ARG A 61 3.47 -19.29 -3.92
CA ARG A 61 3.44 -19.29 -5.40
C ARG A 61 4.50 -20.17 -6.08
N ASP A 62 5.28 -20.93 -5.32
CA ASP A 62 6.16 -21.94 -5.87
C ASP A 62 5.37 -23.15 -6.36
N GLY A 63 5.86 -23.77 -7.44
CA GLY A 63 5.28 -24.98 -8.01
C GLY A 63 5.81 -26.26 -7.35
N ALA A 64 5.44 -27.40 -7.90
CA ALA A 64 5.98 -28.72 -7.55
C ALA A 64 7.41 -28.93 -8.08
N GLU A 65 8.33 -28.00 -7.83
CA GLU A 65 9.72 -28.15 -8.26
C GLU A 65 10.52 -29.00 -7.25
N GLY A 66 11.08 -30.12 -7.73
CA GLY A 66 11.83 -31.08 -6.91
C GLY A 66 10.93 -31.96 -6.03
N ASP A 67 11.35 -32.21 -4.79
CA ASP A 67 10.63 -33.09 -3.84
C ASP A 67 9.43 -32.40 -3.14
N VAL A 68 8.96 -31.28 -3.69
CA VAL A 68 7.86 -30.51 -3.10
C VAL A 68 6.53 -31.17 -3.43
N VAL A 69 5.86 -31.65 -2.39
CA VAL A 69 4.51 -32.24 -2.49
C VAL A 69 3.49 -31.10 -2.48
N LEU A 70 2.56 -31.11 -3.43
CA LEU A 70 1.38 -30.24 -3.43
C LEU A 70 0.19 -31.01 -2.87
N PHE A 71 -0.49 -30.41 -1.91
CA PHE A 71 -1.75 -30.92 -1.35
C PHE A 71 -2.92 -30.23 -2.04
N GLU A 72 -3.72 -31.01 -2.76
CA GLU A 72 -4.84 -30.56 -3.58
C GLU A 72 -6.12 -30.38 -2.77
N CYS A 73 -6.72 -29.19 -2.81
CA CYS A 73 -7.93 -28.93 -2.06
C CYS A 73 -9.14 -29.63 -2.70
N ASN A 74 -9.84 -30.48 -1.96
CA ASN A 74 -11.02 -31.17 -2.48
C ASN A 74 -12.24 -30.24 -2.67
N ALA A 75 -12.16 -28.99 -2.22
CA ALA A 75 -13.27 -28.02 -2.30
C ALA A 75 -13.06 -26.89 -3.33
N CYS A 76 -11.85 -26.74 -3.89
CA CYS A 76 -11.56 -25.73 -4.92
C CYS A 76 -10.24 -26.05 -5.63
N PRO A 77 -9.94 -25.44 -6.78
CA PRO A 77 -8.70 -25.69 -7.53
C PRO A 77 -7.38 -25.25 -6.85
N ARG A 78 -7.38 -24.84 -5.58
CA ARG A 78 -6.16 -24.36 -4.90
C ARG A 78 -5.34 -25.53 -4.36
N VAL A 79 -4.03 -25.34 -4.31
CA VAL A 79 -3.10 -26.28 -3.68
C VAL A 79 -2.22 -25.60 -2.64
N MET A 80 -1.65 -26.36 -1.72
CA MET A 80 -0.67 -25.86 -0.74
C MET A 80 0.54 -26.80 -0.72
N CYS A 81 1.75 -26.26 -0.75
CA CYS A 81 2.96 -27.09 -0.77
C CYS A 81 3.41 -27.51 0.63
N SER A 82 4.10 -28.66 0.72
CA SER A 82 4.70 -29.19 1.95
C SER A 82 5.77 -28.29 2.58
N LYS A 83 6.29 -27.30 1.85
CA LYS A 83 7.17 -26.25 2.41
C LYS A 83 6.37 -25.21 3.21
N CYS A 84 5.15 -24.92 2.79
CA CYS A 84 4.29 -23.91 3.42
C CYS A 84 3.43 -24.47 4.56
N ILE A 85 3.10 -25.76 4.52
CA ILE A 85 2.36 -26.45 5.59
C ILE A 85 3.21 -27.57 6.18
N GLU A 86 3.39 -27.55 7.50
CA GLU A 86 4.17 -28.58 8.19
C GLU A 86 3.30 -29.78 8.57
N VAL A 87 3.45 -30.86 7.81
CA VAL A 87 2.91 -32.17 8.19
C VAL A 87 3.97 -32.90 9.02
N PRO A 88 3.67 -33.33 10.26
CA PRO A 88 4.60 -34.12 11.06
C PRO A 88 5.00 -35.39 10.31
N LYS A 89 6.29 -35.75 10.33
CA LYS A 89 6.83 -36.91 9.58
C LYS A 89 6.10 -38.22 9.88
N ALA A 90 5.63 -38.40 11.12
CA ALA A 90 4.91 -39.60 11.55
C ALA A 90 3.53 -39.76 10.88
N HIS A 91 2.98 -38.69 10.30
CA HIS A 91 1.64 -38.66 9.69
C HIS A 91 1.67 -38.40 8.19
N ILE A 92 2.85 -38.43 7.55
CA ILE A 92 2.94 -38.12 6.12
C ILE A 92 2.22 -39.16 5.25
N ASP A 93 2.27 -40.43 5.67
CA ASP A 93 1.57 -41.52 4.98
C ASP A 93 0.07 -41.47 5.27
N ASP A 94 -0.32 -41.10 6.50
CA ASP A 94 -1.72 -40.94 6.89
C ASP A 94 -2.42 -39.88 6.02
N VAL A 95 -1.82 -38.69 5.85
CA VAL A 95 -2.44 -37.60 5.06
C VAL A 95 -2.47 -37.87 3.55
N ARG A 96 -1.78 -38.90 3.08
CA ARG A 96 -1.76 -39.34 1.67
C ARG A 96 -2.75 -40.47 1.40
N HIS A 97 -3.43 -40.97 2.41
CA HIS A 97 -4.41 -42.02 2.24
C HIS A 97 -5.61 -41.53 1.40
N THR A 98 -6.19 -42.41 0.59
CA THR A 98 -7.22 -42.03 -0.41
C THR A 98 -8.55 -41.58 0.19
N ASP A 99 -8.79 -41.89 1.46
CA ASP A 99 -9.97 -41.43 2.21
C ASP A 99 -9.74 -40.06 2.87
N VAL A 100 -8.54 -39.48 2.77
CA VAL A 100 -8.22 -38.18 3.35
C VAL A 100 -8.59 -37.07 2.38
N ILE A 101 -9.33 -36.11 2.90
CA ILE A 101 -9.69 -34.86 2.24
C ILE A 101 -8.80 -33.75 2.77
N PHE A 102 -8.19 -33.00 1.86
CA PHE A 102 -7.50 -31.75 2.15
C PHE A 102 -8.40 -30.55 1.86
N LEU A 103 -8.46 -29.61 2.80
CA LEU A 103 -9.16 -28.34 2.67
C LEU A 103 -8.14 -27.21 2.78
N CYS A 104 -7.97 -26.40 1.73
CA CYS A 104 -7.03 -25.27 1.80
C CYS A 104 -7.46 -24.21 2.82
N LEU A 105 -6.51 -23.37 3.26
CA LEU A 105 -6.77 -22.36 4.28
C LEU A 105 -7.88 -21.39 3.88
N SER A 106 -8.04 -21.10 2.59
CA SER A 106 -9.05 -20.15 2.11
C SER A 106 -10.45 -20.72 2.17
N CYS A 107 -10.64 -21.98 1.77
CA CYS A 107 -11.92 -22.67 1.92
C CYS A 107 -12.28 -22.85 3.39
N HIS A 108 -11.31 -23.20 4.23
CA HIS A 108 -11.48 -23.21 5.69
C HIS A 108 -11.94 -21.83 6.20
N SER A 109 -11.19 -20.77 5.89
CA SER A 109 -11.48 -19.41 6.37
C SER A 109 -12.86 -18.91 5.94
N LEU A 110 -13.29 -19.23 4.72
CA LEU A 110 -14.61 -18.88 4.20
C LEU A 110 -15.72 -19.59 4.99
N ARG A 111 -15.54 -20.87 5.31
CA ARG A 111 -16.52 -21.68 6.06
C ARG A 111 -16.58 -21.30 7.53
N THR A 112 -15.45 -20.95 8.13
CA THR A 112 -15.33 -20.63 9.56
C THR A 112 -15.42 -19.13 9.83
N ILE A 113 -15.87 -18.32 8.86
CA ILE A 113 -15.96 -16.86 9.03
C ILE A 113 -16.96 -16.47 10.13
N LYS A 114 -18.02 -17.27 10.29
CA LYS A 114 -19.04 -17.07 11.32
C LYS A 114 -18.58 -17.57 12.68
N GLU A 115 -17.92 -18.74 12.68
CA GLU A 115 -17.42 -19.41 13.89
C GLU A 115 -15.98 -19.86 13.64
N PRO A 116 -14.98 -19.06 14.06
CA PRO A 116 -13.58 -19.37 13.81
C PRO A 116 -13.19 -20.69 14.49
N THR A 117 -12.82 -21.69 13.69
CA THR A 117 -12.28 -22.95 14.19
C THR A 117 -10.80 -23.08 13.81
N PRO A 118 -10.02 -23.83 14.60
CA PRO A 118 -8.64 -24.09 14.25
C PRO A 118 -8.50 -24.83 12.91
N TYR A 119 -7.45 -24.51 12.17
CA TYR A 119 -7.19 -25.09 10.86
C TYR A 119 -6.41 -26.42 10.99
N PHE A 120 -7.05 -27.54 10.67
CA PHE A 120 -6.38 -28.85 10.64
C PHE A 120 -5.95 -29.27 9.24
N GLY A 121 -6.59 -28.75 8.20
CA GLY A 121 -6.26 -29.01 6.79
C GLY A 121 -6.68 -30.39 6.29
N PHE A 122 -6.48 -31.47 7.06
CA PHE A 122 -6.72 -32.86 6.64
C PHE A 122 -7.81 -33.55 7.46
N TYR A 123 -8.79 -34.17 6.79
CA TYR A 123 -9.96 -34.80 7.41
C TYR A 123 -10.27 -36.16 6.78
N HIS A 124 -10.74 -37.13 7.57
CA HIS A 124 -11.18 -38.43 7.04
C HIS A 124 -12.59 -38.37 6.43
N ASN A 125 -12.75 -38.96 5.24
CA ASN A 125 -13.97 -39.27 4.50
C ASN A 125 -14.86 -38.09 4.06
N ILE A 126 -15.10 -37.12 4.94
CA ILE A 126 -16.05 -36.01 4.75
C ILE A 126 -15.47 -34.70 5.25
N LEU A 127 -16.08 -33.60 4.82
CA LEU A 127 -15.65 -32.24 5.18
C LEU A 127 -15.96 -31.91 6.66
N PRO A 128 -15.29 -30.92 7.26
CA PRO A 128 -15.44 -30.59 8.67
C PRO A 128 -16.88 -30.25 9.06
N GLU A 129 -17.58 -29.50 8.20
CA GLU A 129 -18.98 -29.13 8.40
C GLU A 129 -19.96 -30.32 8.34
N GLN A 130 -19.52 -31.47 7.83
CA GLN A 130 -20.28 -32.71 7.75
C GLN A 130 -19.91 -33.69 8.89
N GLY A 131 -19.03 -33.29 9.80
CA GLY A 131 -18.54 -34.14 10.90
C GLY A 131 -17.24 -34.87 10.61
N GLY A 132 -16.46 -34.41 9.61
CA GLY A 132 -15.14 -34.96 9.31
C GLY A 132 -14.18 -34.88 10.50
N THR A 133 -13.53 -35.98 10.82
CA THR A 133 -12.55 -36.03 11.92
C THR A 133 -11.16 -35.61 11.41
N PRO A 134 -10.44 -34.73 12.13
CA PRO A 134 -9.08 -34.36 11.76
C PRO A 134 -8.15 -35.58 11.73
N VAL A 135 -7.34 -35.71 10.68
CA VAL A 135 -6.31 -36.76 10.57
C VAL A 135 -5.15 -36.47 11.53
N LEU A 136 -4.77 -35.18 11.64
CA LEU A 136 -3.67 -34.76 12.48
C LEU A 136 -4.11 -34.52 13.93
N PRO A 137 -3.29 -34.88 14.93
CA PRO A 137 -3.63 -34.69 16.35
C PRO A 137 -3.62 -33.22 16.79
N GLY A 138 -3.13 -32.30 15.94
CA GLY A 138 -3.05 -30.87 16.23
C GLY A 138 -3.26 -30.03 14.98
N PHE A 139 -3.39 -28.71 15.19
CA PHE A 139 -3.62 -27.76 14.11
C PHE A 139 -2.40 -27.68 13.18
N LEU A 140 -2.67 -27.50 11.89
CA LEU A 140 -1.64 -27.45 10.87
C LEU A 140 -0.86 -26.13 10.98
N GLN A 141 0.46 -26.23 11.14
CA GLN A 141 1.32 -25.05 11.22
C GLN A 141 1.63 -24.51 9.83
N LEU A 142 1.38 -23.22 9.63
CA LEU A 142 1.73 -22.49 8.41
C LEU A 142 3.13 -21.89 8.57
N LYS A 143 4.08 -22.35 7.77
CA LYS A 143 5.46 -21.81 7.72
C LYS A 143 5.62 -20.72 6.67
N GLY A 144 4.86 -20.81 5.59
CA GLY A 144 4.94 -19.86 4.48
C GLY A 144 4.31 -18.51 4.81
N LYS A 145 4.74 -17.47 4.09
CA LYS A 145 4.11 -16.15 4.11
C LYS A 145 3.27 -15.99 2.86
N TYR A 146 2.06 -15.45 3.02
CA TYR A 146 1.20 -15.13 1.89
C TYR A 146 1.87 -14.10 0.98
N GLU A 147 2.12 -14.50 -0.26
CA GLU A 147 2.58 -13.58 -1.31
C GLU A 147 1.42 -12.91 -2.04
N LEU A 148 0.25 -13.55 -2.08
CA LEU A 148 -1.00 -13.02 -2.63
C LEU A 148 -2.11 -13.03 -1.58
N ALA A 149 -3.24 -12.39 -1.92
CA ALA A 149 -4.45 -12.53 -1.14
C ALA A 149 -4.82 -14.02 -1.06
N SER A 150 -5.28 -14.48 0.11
CA SER A 150 -5.63 -15.89 0.32
C SER A 150 -6.72 -16.37 -0.65
N SER A 151 -7.56 -15.48 -1.15
CA SER A 151 -8.58 -15.82 -2.14
C SER A 151 -8.06 -15.98 -3.56
N SER A 152 -6.87 -15.47 -3.89
CA SER A 152 -6.33 -15.53 -5.25
C SER A 152 -6.06 -16.96 -5.71
N ILE A 153 -6.20 -17.20 -7.00
CA ILE A 153 -5.79 -18.42 -7.70
C ILE A 153 -4.90 -17.98 -8.86
N LEU A 154 -3.83 -18.71 -9.14
CA LEU A 154 -3.04 -18.43 -10.35
C LEU A 154 -3.76 -19.07 -11.54
N ALA A 155 -4.11 -18.25 -12.52
CA ALA A 155 -4.83 -18.60 -13.73
C ALA A 155 -4.00 -19.57 -14.56
N ALA A 156 -4.53 -20.77 -14.82
CA ALA A 156 -4.02 -21.64 -15.89
C ALA A 156 -4.54 -21.22 -17.28
N THR A 157 -5.42 -20.21 -17.33
CA THR A 157 -5.98 -19.66 -18.58
C THR A 157 -4.84 -19.21 -19.52
N PRO A 158 -4.87 -19.57 -20.82
CA PRO A 158 -3.87 -19.13 -21.77
C PRO A 158 -3.71 -17.61 -21.76
N LEU A 159 -2.46 -17.14 -21.72
CA LEU A 159 -2.10 -15.74 -21.67
C LEU A 159 -1.16 -15.41 -22.82
N ALA A 160 -1.48 -14.36 -23.58
CA ALA A 160 -0.56 -13.78 -24.55
C ALA A 160 -0.14 -12.37 -24.12
N VAL A 161 1.17 -12.13 -24.07
CA VAL A 161 1.73 -10.78 -23.98
C VAL A 161 2.04 -10.32 -25.41
N VAL A 162 1.32 -9.30 -25.86
CA VAL A 162 1.43 -8.78 -27.23
C VAL A 162 2.11 -7.41 -27.17
N HIS A 163 3.30 -7.29 -27.75
CA HIS A 163 4.10 -6.09 -27.65
C HIS A 163 4.29 -5.42 -29.00
N PHE A 164 3.52 -4.36 -29.26
CA PHE A 164 3.64 -3.52 -30.43
C PHE A 164 4.82 -2.57 -30.27
N ILE A 165 5.77 -2.60 -31.20
CA ILE A 165 7.00 -1.80 -31.15
C ILE A 165 7.15 -1.06 -32.46
N LEU A 166 7.44 0.24 -32.38
CA LEU A 166 7.85 1.02 -33.55
C LEU A 166 9.10 0.37 -34.18
N GLY A 167 8.97 -0.06 -35.42
CA GLY A 167 10.00 -0.69 -36.23
C GLY A 167 11.11 0.29 -36.62
N GLY A 168 12.31 -0.25 -36.83
CA GLY A 168 13.50 0.50 -37.21
C GLY A 168 14.77 -0.05 -36.56
N LYS A 169 15.93 0.50 -36.95
CA LYS A 169 17.23 0.16 -36.32
C LYS A 169 17.32 0.66 -34.87
N ASP A 170 16.57 1.70 -34.53
CA ASP A 170 16.56 2.30 -33.19
C ASP A 170 15.52 1.58 -32.32
N ARG A 171 15.85 0.37 -31.89
CA ARG A 171 15.00 -0.37 -30.95
C ARG A 171 14.91 0.41 -29.64
N ILE A 172 13.69 0.79 -29.26
CA ILE A 172 13.42 1.37 -27.95
C ILE A 172 13.64 0.26 -26.91
N PRO A 173 14.57 0.42 -25.95
CA PRO A 173 14.70 -0.54 -24.86
C PRO A 173 13.43 -0.49 -24.01
N THR A 174 12.72 -1.62 -23.92
CA THR A 174 11.49 -1.73 -23.14
C THR A 174 11.63 -2.80 -22.05
N PRO A 175 10.87 -2.70 -20.96
CA PRO A 175 10.84 -3.71 -19.91
C PRO A 175 10.08 -5.00 -20.31
N VAL A 176 9.35 -4.99 -21.43
CA VAL A 176 8.37 -6.04 -21.76
C VAL A 176 9.01 -7.42 -21.98
N PRO A 177 10.16 -7.56 -22.67
CA PRO A 177 10.82 -8.86 -22.77
C PRO A 177 11.20 -9.46 -21.42
N LEU A 178 11.64 -8.63 -20.46
CA LEU A 178 12.00 -9.06 -19.12
C LEU A 178 10.75 -9.49 -18.32
N LEU A 179 9.66 -8.73 -18.44
CA LEU A 179 8.37 -9.08 -17.85
C LEU A 179 7.81 -10.39 -18.41
N SER A 180 7.96 -10.59 -19.72
CA SER A 180 7.59 -11.83 -20.40
C SER A 180 8.39 -13.02 -19.85
N HIS A 181 9.71 -12.88 -19.74
CA HIS A 181 10.55 -13.94 -19.16
C HIS A 181 10.21 -14.24 -17.69
N TYR A 182 9.73 -13.25 -16.95
CA TYR A 182 9.20 -13.47 -15.60
C TYR A 182 7.91 -14.29 -15.63
N LEU A 183 6.97 -13.98 -16.53
CA LEU A 183 5.69 -14.69 -16.64
C LEU A 183 5.81 -16.11 -17.17
N ASP A 184 6.71 -16.36 -18.11
CA ASP A 184 6.92 -17.68 -18.73
C ASP A 184 7.11 -18.80 -17.67
N LYS A 185 7.77 -18.46 -16.56
CA LYS A 185 7.99 -19.37 -15.43
C LYS A 185 6.71 -19.85 -14.75
N PHE A 186 5.62 -19.09 -14.87
CA PHE A 186 4.33 -19.43 -14.30
C PHE A 186 3.45 -20.29 -15.22
N TYR A 187 3.95 -20.62 -16.42
CA TYR A 187 3.27 -21.43 -17.43
C TYR A 187 4.18 -22.61 -17.92
N PRO A 188 4.69 -23.46 -17.02
CA PRO A 188 5.64 -24.53 -17.36
C PRO A 188 5.04 -25.60 -18.27
N SER A 189 3.71 -25.75 -18.27
CA SER A 189 2.98 -26.68 -19.14
C SER A 189 2.56 -26.06 -20.47
N GLY A 190 3.04 -24.86 -20.79
CA GLY A 190 2.57 -24.04 -21.91
C GLY A 190 1.38 -23.16 -21.51
N GLY A 191 0.73 -22.58 -22.52
CA GLY A 191 -0.35 -21.59 -22.31
C GLY A 191 0.13 -20.14 -22.20
N PHE A 192 1.43 -19.89 -22.14
CA PHE A 192 2.01 -18.56 -22.28
C PHE A 192 2.55 -18.33 -23.69
N LEU A 193 2.27 -17.16 -24.27
CA LEU A 193 2.84 -16.73 -25.54
C LEU A 193 3.31 -15.28 -25.40
N TYR A 194 4.53 -15.01 -25.87
CA TYR A 194 5.02 -13.65 -26.00
C TYR A 194 5.37 -13.36 -27.45
N ILE A 195 4.82 -12.27 -27.98
CA ILE A 195 5.06 -11.86 -29.35
C ILE A 195 5.40 -10.38 -29.45
N GLU A 196 6.49 -10.08 -30.16
CA GLU A 196 6.84 -8.73 -30.57
C GLU A 196 6.27 -8.47 -31.98
N ILE A 197 5.43 -7.45 -32.10
CA ILE A 197 4.88 -6.99 -33.37
C ILE A 197 5.58 -5.68 -33.73
N LEU A 198 6.51 -5.78 -34.66
CA LEU A 198 7.17 -4.60 -35.22
C LEU A 198 6.23 -3.94 -36.22
N PHE A 199 6.01 -2.65 -36.09
CA PHE A 199 5.22 -1.88 -37.06
C PHE A 199 6.04 -0.72 -37.63
N ASP A 200 5.98 -0.57 -38.94
CA ASP A 200 6.44 0.60 -39.67
C ASP A 200 5.34 0.89 -40.67
N VAL A 201 4.60 1.97 -40.45
CA VAL A 201 3.37 2.35 -41.16
C VAL A 201 3.45 3.79 -41.67
N ALA A 202 4.66 4.27 -41.95
CA ALA A 202 4.91 5.64 -42.40
C ALA A 202 4.41 5.94 -43.83
N SER A 203 4.03 4.92 -44.60
CA SER A 203 3.52 5.04 -45.97
C SER A 203 2.44 3.99 -46.28
N TYR A 204 1.65 4.20 -47.32
CA TYR A 204 0.62 3.24 -47.75
C TYR A 204 1.17 1.85 -48.06
N GLN A 205 2.30 1.78 -48.77
CA GLN A 205 2.93 0.50 -49.08
C GLN A 205 3.36 -0.24 -47.81
N GLN A 206 3.88 0.49 -46.82
CA GLN A 206 4.22 -0.04 -45.50
C GLN A 206 2.98 -0.53 -44.73
N ILE A 207 1.86 0.21 -44.79
CA ILE A 207 0.58 -0.19 -44.20
C ILE A 207 0.06 -1.50 -44.81
N ASP A 208 0.08 -1.60 -46.14
CA ASP A 208 -0.39 -2.80 -46.86
C ASP A 208 0.47 -4.02 -46.55
N ASN A 209 1.80 -3.83 -46.49
CA ASN A 209 2.74 -4.88 -46.11
C ASN A 209 2.52 -5.31 -44.65
N TYR A 210 2.46 -4.35 -43.73
CA TYR A 210 2.18 -4.61 -42.32
C TYR A 210 0.89 -5.43 -42.14
N THR A 211 -0.20 -5.00 -42.77
CA THR A 211 -1.51 -5.66 -42.69
C THR A 211 -1.47 -7.09 -43.20
N ARG A 212 -0.77 -7.33 -44.32
CA ARG A 212 -0.61 -8.67 -44.90
C ARG A 212 0.21 -9.59 -43.99
N ASP A 213 1.28 -9.06 -43.41
CA ASP A 213 2.17 -9.82 -42.52
C ASP A 213 1.47 -10.20 -41.22
N GLN A 214 0.52 -9.39 -40.74
CA GLN A 214 -0.21 -9.67 -39.50
C GLN A 214 -1.23 -10.82 -39.60
N VAL A 215 -1.63 -11.25 -40.80
CA VAL A 215 -2.62 -12.33 -40.97
C VAL A 215 -2.17 -13.62 -40.27
N ARG A 216 -0.89 -13.99 -40.43
CA ARG A 216 -0.32 -15.18 -39.77
C ARG A 216 -0.29 -15.01 -38.25
N THR A 217 0.16 -13.85 -37.78
CA THR A 217 0.28 -13.54 -36.34
C THR A 217 -1.08 -13.56 -35.64
N VAL A 218 -2.12 -13.00 -36.26
CA VAL A 218 -3.51 -13.04 -35.77
C VAL A 218 -4.00 -14.48 -35.66
N SER A 219 -3.72 -15.31 -36.67
CA SER A 219 -4.09 -16.73 -36.64
C SER A 219 -3.39 -17.50 -35.53
N GLU A 220 -2.10 -17.26 -35.31
CA GLU A 220 -1.31 -17.86 -34.23
C GLU A 220 -1.86 -17.46 -32.85
N LEU A 221 -2.08 -16.16 -32.62
CA LEU A 221 -2.68 -15.66 -31.38
C LEU A 221 -4.07 -16.25 -31.13
N THR A 222 -4.92 -16.31 -32.17
CA THR A 222 -6.28 -16.89 -32.06
C THR A 222 -6.20 -18.36 -31.68
N SER A 223 -5.30 -19.12 -32.29
CA SER A 223 -5.10 -20.54 -31.99
C SER A 223 -4.58 -20.76 -30.58
N HIS A 224 -3.65 -19.93 -30.10
CA HIS A 224 -3.08 -20.04 -28.75
C HIS A 224 -4.09 -19.71 -27.66
N LEU A 225 -4.86 -18.64 -27.86
CA LEU A 225 -5.77 -18.12 -26.84
C LEU A 225 -7.07 -18.93 -26.75
N GLY A 226 -7.52 -19.54 -27.84
CA GLY A 226 -8.82 -20.19 -27.87
C GLY A 226 -9.95 -19.21 -27.52
N SER A 227 -11.01 -19.71 -26.86
CA SER A 227 -12.17 -18.89 -26.46
C SER A 227 -12.03 -18.21 -25.10
N THR A 228 -11.10 -18.66 -24.25
CA THR A 228 -10.96 -18.19 -22.87
C THR A 228 -9.67 -17.43 -22.60
N GLY A 229 -8.74 -17.42 -23.56
CA GLY A 229 -7.44 -16.81 -23.41
C GLY A 229 -7.49 -15.30 -23.18
N ARG A 230 -6.44 -14.78 -22.53
CA ARG A 230 -6.30 -13.37 -22.19
C ARG A 230 -5.16 -12.74 -22.94
N ILE A 231 -5.32 -11.46 -23.27
CA ILE A 231 -4.23 -10.63 -23.78
C ILE A 231 -3.86 -9.55 -22.78
N PHE A 232 -2.56 -9.38 -22.61
CA PHE A 232 -1.96 -8.19 -22.02
C PHE A 232 -1.08 -7.50 -23.07
N ALA A 233 -1.56 -6.38 -23.59
CA ALA A 233 -0.91 -5.66 -24.69
C ALA A 233 -0.01 -4.52 -24.20
N PHE A 234 1.06 -4.28 -24.93
CA PHE A 234 1.96 -3.13 -24.74
C PHE A 234 2.16 -2.41 -26.07
N LEU A 235 2.14 -1.09 -26.05
CA LEU A 235 2.53 -0.27 -27.21
C LEU A 235 3.72 0.60 -26.83
N SER A 236 4.89 0.29 -27.41
CA SER A 236 6.13 1.06 -27.23
C SER A 236 6.39 1.92 -28.44
N ASN A 237 6.26 3.22 -28.23
CA ASN A 237 6.39 4.22 -29.28
C ASN A 237 6.91 5.54 -28.69
N HIS A 238 7.32 6.46 -29.55
CA HIS A 238 7.54 7.85 -29.18
C HIS A 238 6.36 8.70 -29.61
N SER A 239 6.17 9.82 -28.91
CA SER A 239 5.31 10.90 -29.36
C SER A 239 6.16 12.15 -29.61
N GLU A 240 5.78 12.93 -30.62
CA GLU A 240 6.42 14.20 -30.91
C GLU A 240 6.14 15.20 -29.78
N GLU A 241 7.18 15.89 -29.29
CA GLU A 241 7.08 16.74 -28.10
C GLU A 241 6.06 17.87 -28.28
N ASP A 242 6.04 18.48 -29.47
CA ASP A 242 5.25 19.68 -29.77
C ASP A 242 3.80 19.40 -30.17
N SER A 243 3.52 18.26 -30.79
CA SER A 243 2.16 17.92 -31.28
C SER A 243 1.49 16.82 -30.49
N GLY A 244 2.24 15.98 -29.76
CA GLY A 244 1.76 14.77 -29.11
C GLY A 244 1.40 13.63 -30.07
N TRP A 245 1.63 13.79 -31.38
CA TRP A 245 1.41 12.75 -32.39
C TRP A 245 2.36 11.56 -32.21
N LEU A 246 1.91 10.37 -32.59
CA LEU A 246 2.70 9.15 -32.47
C LEU A 246 3.60 8.98 -33.69
N PHE A 247 4.79 8.40 -33.49
CA PHE A 247 5.63 8.03 -34.62
C PHE A 247 5.03 6.82 -35.33
N ALA A 248 4.88 6.91 -36.64
CA ALA A 248 4.31 5.87 -37.49
C ALA A 248 5.39 4.93 -38.05
N GLY A 249 6.62 5.43 -38.21
CA GLY A 249 7.70 4.68 -38.84
C GLY A 249 8.78 5.58 -39.43
N LYS A 250 9.55 5.06 -40.37
CA LYS A 250 10.55 5.81 -41.15
C LYS A 250 10.15 5.86 -42.62
N GLU A 251 10.29 7.02 -43.24
CA GLU A 251 10.09 7.18 -44.68
C GLU A 251 11.39 6.87 -45.44
N GLY A 252 11.35 5.93 -46.38
CA GLY A 252 12.50 5.51 -47.20
C GLY A 252 13.24 4.28 -46.65
N GLN A 253 13.99 3.58 -47.53
CA GLN A 253 14.78 2.41 -47.13
C GLN A 253 16.06 2.83 -46.37
N GLY A 254 16.15 2.53 -45.07
CA GLY A 254 17.38 2.70 -44.27
C GLY A 254 17.31 3.78 -43.20
N GLU A 255 18.19 4.78 -43.26
CA GLU A 255 18.29 5.91 -42.31
C GLU A 255 17.24 7.01 -42.57
N GLY A 256 16.04 6.61 -42.99
CA GLY A 256 14.93 7.52 -43.23
C GLY A 256 14.57 8.38 -42.02
N GLU A 257 13.98 9.56 -42.28
CA GLU A 257 13.44 10.40 -41.22
C GLU A 257 12.19 9.75 -40.61
N TYR A 258 12.02 9.95 -39.30
CA TYR A 258 10.80 9.52 -38.63
C TYR A 258 9.60 10.35 -39.11
N VAL A 259 8.49 9.65 -39.35
CA VAL A 259 7.21 10.25 -39.68
C VAL A 259 6.30 10.17 -38.46
N ALA A 260 5.70 11.28 -38.07
CA ALA A 260 4.66 11.34 -37.05
C ALA A 260 3.28 11.48 -37.69
N MET A 261 2.31 10.78 -37.12
CA MET A 261 0.91 10.76 -37.56
C MET A 261 -0.01 10.92 -36.36
N GLU A 262 -1.25 11.33 -36.64
CA GLU A 262 -2.31 11.43 -35.64
C GLU A 262 -2.47 10.12 -34.87
N VAL A 263 -2.76 10.24 -33.57
CA VAL A 263 -2.81 9.10 -32.64
C VAL A 263 -3.83 8.07 -33.11
N GLN A 264 -5.03 8.53 -33.48
CA GLN A 264 -6.10 7.66 -33.95
C GLN A 264 -5.71 6.90 -35.21
N HIS A 265 -4.97 7.54 -36.13
CA HIS A 265 -4.54 6.89 -37.37
C HIS A 265 -3.51 5.79 -37.12
N VAL A 266 -2.50 6.05 -36.27
CA VAL A 266 -1.50 5.03 -35.91
C VAL A 266 -2.19 3.86 -35.21
N LEU A 267 -3.03 4.12 -34.20
CA LEU A 267 -3.69 3.05 -33.46
C LEU A 267 -4.69 2.26 -34.32
N SER A 268 -5.50 2.93 -35.14
CA SER A 268 -6.42 2.28 -36.06
C SER A 268 -5.72 1.47 -37.15
N THR A 269 -4.48 1.80 -37.49
CA THR A 269 -3.71 1.05 -38.49
C THR A 269 -3.03 -0.15 -37.84
N VAL A 270 -2.32 0.08 -36.74
CA VAL A 270 -1.50 -0.94 -36.06
C VAL A 270 -2.37 -1.99 -35.36
N LEU A 271 -3.45 -1.59 -34.70
CA LEU A 271 -4.26 -2.48 -33.85
C LEU A 271 -5.45 -3.10 -34.58
N LYS A 272 -5.89 -2.56 -35.72
CA LYS A 272 -7.05 -3.07 -36.47
C LYS A 272 -6.97 -4.55 -36.87
N PRO A 273 -5.82 -5.09 -37.31
CA PRO A 273 -5.71 -6.54 -37.55
C PRO A 273 -6.05 -7.39 -36.32
N TYR A 274 -5.89 -6.82 -35.12
CA TYR A 274 -6.06 -7.49 -33.84
C TYR A 274 -7.36 -7.12 -33.12
N ALA A 275 -8.22 -6.28 -33.71
CA ALA A 275 -9.37 -5.67 -33.04
C ALA A 275 -10.27 -6.68 -32.31
N ARG A 276 -10.53 -7.84 -32.95
CA ARG A 276 -11.35 -8.90 -32.36
C ARG A 276 -10.71 -9.54 -31.13
N ILE A 277 -9.40 -9.77 -31.14
CA ILE A 277 -8.70 -10.47 -30.05
C ILE A 277 -8.33 -9.51 -28.92
N LEU A 278 -8.05 -8.24 -29.26
CA LEU A 278 -7.80 -7.18 -28.28
C LEU A 278 -9.04 -6.72 -27.53
N LYS A 279 -10.24 -7.11 -27.97
CA LYS A 279 -11.47 -6.84 -27.25
C LYS A 279 -11.35 -7.38 -25.81
N SER A 280 -11.68 -6.52 -24.85
CA SER A 280 -11.58 -6.82 -23.42
C SER A 280 -10.16 -7.12 -22.90
N SER A 281 -9.12 -6.75 -23.65
CA SER A 281 -7.74 -6.85 -23.19
C SER A 281 -7.33 -5.64 -22.34
N HIS A 282 -6.22 -5.80 -21.61
CA HIS A 282 -5.51 -4.67 -21.00
C HIS A 282 -4.43 -4.17 -21.95
N ILE A 283 -4.27 -2.85 -22.06
CA ILE A 283 -3.19 -2.25 -22.85
C ILE A 283 -2.39 -1.21 -22.05
N VAL A 284 -1.06 -1.27 -22.16
CA VAL A 284 -0.14 -0.30 -21.56
C VAL A 284 0.60 0.46 -22.64
N PHE A 285 0.40 1.78 -22.66
CA PHE A 285 1.10 2.69 -23.55
C PHE A 285 2.44 3.11 -22.94
N LEU A 286 3.52 2.50 -23.43
CA LEU A 286 4.91 2.84 -23.13
C LEU A 286 5.38 3.94 -24.09
N VAL A 287 4.70 5.09 -24.02
CA VAL A 287 4.92 6.24 -24.90
C VAL A 287 5.28 7.49 -24.11
N CYS A 288 5.92 8.45 -24.77
CA CYS A 288 6.18 9.77 -24.19
C CYS A 288 4.85 10.48 -23.83
N GLY A 289 4.81 11.13 -22.67
CA GLY A 289 3.61 11.76 -22.12
C GLY A 289 3.08 12.97 -22.90
N SER A 290 3.76 13.42 -23.95
CA SER A 290 3.24 14.48 -24.82
C SER A 290 1.89 14.13 -25.43
N VAL A 291 1.62 12.84 -25.69
CA VAL A 291 0.32 12.38 -26.19
C VAL A 291 -0.87 12.67 -25.25
N VAL A 292 -0.62 12.78 -23.93
CA VAL A 292 -1.66 13.17 -22.96
C VAL A 292 -1.55 14.63 -22.50
N ALA A 293 -0.44 15.30 -22.84
CA ALA A 293 -0.24 16.70 -22.52
C ALA A 293 -0.99 17.63 -23.50
N HIS A 294 -1.24 17.15 -24.72
CA HIS A 294 -1.96 17.87 -25.77
C HIS A 294 -3.40 17.38 -25.88
N GLU A 295 -4.35 18.31 -26.01
CA GLU A 295 -5.78 18.02 -26.00
C GLU A 295 -6.22 17.13 -27.18
N THR A 296 -5.85 17.51 -28.41
CA THR A 296 -6.25 16.76 -29.62
C THR A 296 -5.73 15.31 -29.63
N PRO A 297 -4.43 15.03 -29.41
CA PRO A 297 -3.92 13.67 -29.31
C PRO A 297 -4.56 12.87 -28.18
N TYR A 298 -4.86 13.50 -27.04
CA TYR A 298 -5.49 12.83 -25.92
C TYR A 298 -6.94 12.44 -26.21
N THR A 299 -7.71 13.29 -26.89
CA THR A 299 -9.07 12.96 -27.36
C THR A 299 -9.03 11.82 -28.36
N GLN A 300 -8.12 11.86 -29.34
CA GLN A 300 -7.91 10.77 -30.30
C GLN A 300 -7.53 9.45 -29.64
N LEU A 301 -6.69 9.49 -28.59
CA LEU A 301 -6.35 8.31 -27.80
C LEU A 301 -7.57 7.72 -27.11
N LYS A 302 -8.43 8.55 -26.50
CA LYS A 302 -9.67 8.08 -25.86
C LYS A 302 -10.61 7.41 -26.85
N GLU A 303 -10.81 8.02 -28.02
CA GLU A 303 -11.64 7.47 -29.08
C GLU A 303 -11.12 6.10 -29.54
N ALA A 304 -9.80 5.97 -29.75
CA ALA A 304 -9.20 4.68 -30.08
C ALA A 304 -9.41 3.65 -28.97
N ILE A 305 -9.24 4.02 -27.68
CA ILE A 305 -9.48 3.12 -26.56
C ILE A 305 -10.91 2.58 -26.55
N LEU A 306 -11.89 3.45 -26.80
CA LEU A 306 -13.31 3.06 -26.88
C LEU A 306 -13.59 2.19 -28.10
N GLN A 307 -12.97 2.49 -29.24
CA GLN A 307 -13.13 1.73 -30.48
C GLN A 307 -12.65 0.26 -30.34
N PHE A 308 -11.58 0.01 -29.59
CA PHE A 308 -11.02 -1.32 -29.38
C PHE A 308 -11.56 -2.04 -28.14
N ASP A 309 -12.42 -1.39 -27.36
CA ASP A 309 -13.12 -1.96 -26.19
C ASP A 309 -12.15 -2.62 -25.18
N PHE A 310 -11.09 -1.89 -24.81
CA PHE A 310 -10.14 -2.36 -23.79
C PHE A 310 -10.78 -2.35 -22.39
N VAL A 311 -10.57 -3.41 -21.61
CA VAL A 311 -11.01 -3.46 -20.20
C VAL A 311 -10.24 -2.48 -19.33
N GLY A 312 -8.96 -2.25 -19.65
CA GLY A 312 -8.15 -1.28 -18.91
C GLY A 312 -7.00 -0.74 -19.73
N THR A 313 -6.78 0.56 -19.64
CA THR A 313 -5.69 1.26 -20.33
C THR A 313 -4.82 1.99 -19.33
N ILE A 314 -3.50 1.88 -19.49
CA ILE A 314 -2.51 2.61 -18.70
C ILE A 314 -1.65 3.48 -19.62
N ILE A 315 -1.47 4.74 -19.23
CA ILE A 315 -0.58 5.68 -19.91
C ILE A 315 0.13 6.58 -18.90
N PHE A 316 1.36 6.98 -19.21
CA PHE A 316 2.20 7.77 -18.33
C PHE A 316 2.28 9.23 -18.82
N PRO A 317 2.01 10.23 -17.97
CA PRO A 317 2.02 11.64 -18.37
C PRO A 317 3.42 12.25 -18.43
N ALA A 318 4.47 11.47 -18.17
CA ALA A 318 5.85 11.96 -18.16
C ALA A 318 6.29 12.33 -19.60
N PRO A 319 6.60 13.59 -19.92
CA PRO A 319 6.93 14.01 -21.29
C PRO A 319 8.10 13.24 -21.90
N ARG A 320 9.04 12.80 -21.04
CA ARG A 320 10.20 11.97 -21.41
C ARG A 320 10.16 10.67 -20.64
N PHE A 321 9.07 9.94 -20.83
CA PHE A 321 8.84 8.68 -20.15
C PHE A 321 9.95 7.68 -20.48
N GLN A 322 10.54 7.11 -19.45
CA GLN A 322 11.51 6.03 -19.57
C GLN A 322 10.84 4.74 -19.09
N PRO A 323 10.44 3.83 -20.00
CA PRO A 323 9.68 2.63 -19.65
C PRO A 323 10.31 1.80 -18.53
N LEU A 324 11.63 1.73 -18.47
CA LEU A 324 12.38 0.98 -17.44
C LEU A 324 12.10 1.49 -16.01
N VAL A 325 11.82 2.78 -15.83
CA VAL A 325 11.52 3.35 -14.51
C VAL A 325 10.17 2.84 -13.97
N ALA A 326 9.27 2.41 -14.87
CA ALA A 326 7.98 1.84 -14.50
C ALA A 326 8.02 0.32 -14.26
N MET A 327 9.18 -0.34 -14.37
CA MET A 327 9.29 -1.81 -14.32
C MET A 327 8.58 -2.42 -13.11
N ASN A 328 8.84 -1.94 -11.89
CA ASN A 328 8.22 -2.47 -10.67
C ASN A 328 6.69 -2.37 -10.68
N PHE A 329 6.16 -1.28 -11.25
CA PHE A 329 4.72 -1.10 -11.41
C PHE A 329 4.16 -2.06 -12.46
N LEU A 330 4.86 -2.25 -13.58
CA LEU A 330 4.45 -3.18 -14.64
C LEU A 330 4.47 -4.64 -14.17
N VAL A 331 5.47 -5.04 -13.37
CA VAL A 331 5.50 -6.36 -12.72
C VAL A 331 4.25 -6.54 -11.88
N ALA A 332 3.97 -5.62 -10.96
CA ALA A 332 2.81 -5.71 -10.07
C ALA A 332 1.47 -5.74 -10.86
N MET A 333 1.37 -4.98 -11.94
CA MET A 333 0.20 -5.00 -12.83
C MET A 333 0.05 -6.33 -13.57
N MET A 334 1.16 -6.88 -14.09
CA MET A 334 1.12 -8.17 -14.77
C MET A 334 0.79 -9.28 -13.78
N GLU A 335 1.27 -9.24 -12.54
CA GLU A 335 0.86 -10.17 -11.49
C GLU A 335 -0.65 -10.23 -11.26
N LEU A 336 -1.35 -9.11 -11.43
CA LEU A 336 -2.81 -9.08 -11.32
C LEU A 336 -3.52 -9.71 -12.53
N SER A 337 -2.88 -9.77 -13.70
CA SER A 337 -3.50 -10.30 -14.93
C SER A 337 -3.65 -11.82 -14.95
N TRP A 338 -2.79 -12.53 -14.24
CA TRP A 338 -2.85 -13.99 -14.08
C TRP A 338 -3.24 -14.41 -12.66
N ALA A 339 -3.45 -13.48 -11.71
CA ALA A 339 -4.10 -13.78 -10.45
C ALA A 339 -5.64 -13.71 -10.62
N GLU A 340 -6.27 -14.85 -10.82
CA GLU A 340 -7.73 -15.01 -10.82
C GLU A 340 -8.32 -14.94 -9.41
N ARG A 341 -9.62 -14.61 -9.35
CA ARG A 341 -10.46 -14.67 -8.14
C ARG A 341 -9.82 -14.00 -6.91
N VAL A 342 -9.07 -12.92 -7.10
CA VAL A 342 -8.80 -11.96 -6.01
C VAL A 342 -10.18 -11.62 -5.46
N ALA A 343 -10.56 -12.15 -4.29
CA ALA A 343 -11.92 -11.97 -3.77
C ALA A 343 -12.16 -10.49 -3.55
N VAL A 344 -12.75 -9.85 -4.56
CA VAL A 344 -13.49 -8.62 -4.39
C VAL A 344 -14.82 -9.10 -3.82
N THR A 345 -14.89 -9.27 -2.50
CA THR A 345 -16.20 -9.26 -1.84
C THR A 345 -16.78 -7.87 -2.03
N VAL A 346 -17.41 -7.65 -3.18
CA VAL A 346 -18.50 -6.71 -3.27
C VAL A 346 -19.58 -7.32 -2.39
N ALA A 347 -19.82 -6.73 -1.23
CA ALA A 347 -21.04 -7.00 -0.50
C ALA A 347 -22.18 -6.29 -1.27
N ASP A 348 -22.52 -6.82 -2.44
CA ASP A 348 -23.76 -6.49 -3.12
C ASP A 348 -24.63 -7.75 -3.10
N LYS A 349 -25.71 -7.67 -2.34
CA LYS A 349 -26.74 -8.70 -2.23
C LYS A 349 -28.01 -8.29 -2.97
N SER A 350 -27.89 -7.48 -4.02
CA SER A 350 -28.96 -7.30 -5.01
C SER A 350 -28.51 -7.88 -6.34
N ARG A 351 -29.08 -9.04 -6.70
CA ARG A 351 -29.22 -9.43 -8.09
C ARG A 351 -30.23 -8.47 -8.72
N ASP A 352 -29.76 -7.55 -9.54
CA ASP A 352 -30.53 -7.03 -10.65
C ASP A 352 -29.71 -7.31 -11.91
N GLU A 353 -30.22 -8.22 -12.72
CA GLU A 353 -29.76 -8.47 -14.08
C GLU A 353 -30.35 -7.34 -14.93
N ASP A 354 -29.56 -6.31 -15.29
CA ASP A 354 -29.73 -5.44 -16.48
C ASP A 354 -29.07 -4.05 -16.32
N ALA A 355 -27.73 -3.98 -16.19
CA ALA A 355 -27.02 -2.71 -16.41
C ALA A 355 -25.59 -2.93 -16.95
N PRO A 356 -25.33 -2.64 -18.24
CA PRO A 356 -23.98 -2.58 -18.78
C PRO A 356 -23.47 -1.15 -18.59
N ASP A 357 -22.61 -0.94 -17.58
CA ASP A 357 -21.58 0.13 -17.54
C ASP A 357 -21.20 0.43 -16.08
N ARG A 358 -20.15 -0.24 -15.56
CA ARG A 358 -19.47 0.21 -14.34
C ARG A 358 -17.97 -0.03 -14.41
N VAL A 359 -17.21 1.05 -14.62
CA VAL A 359 -15.77 1.12 -14.30
C VAL A 359 -15.65 1.51 -12.82
N SER A 360 -14.92 0.71 -12.03
CA SER A 360 -14.71 0.95 -10.60
C SER A 360 -13.24 1.25 -10.27
N VAL A 361 -13.03 2.23 -9.38
CA VAL A 361 -11.73 2.57 -8.80
C VAL A 361 -11.75 2.16 -7.32
N CYS A 362 -10.93 1.20 -6.92
CA CYS A 362 -10.90 0.65 -5.55
C CYS A 362 -9.70 1.15 -4.70
N ARG A 363 -9.90 1.28 -3.39
CA ARG A 363 -8.88 1.62 -2.37
C ARG A 363 -8.88 0.61 -1.22
N TYR A 364 -7.69 0.27 -0.71
CA TYR A 364 -7.44 -0.74 0.32
C TYR A 364 -7.09 -0.12 1.69
N ILE A 365 -7.57 -0.75 2.79
CA ILE A 365 -7.11 -0.50 4.17
C ILE A 365 -7.01 -1.85 4.90
N TYR A 366 -5.84 -2.18 5.45
CA TYR A 366 -5.64 -3.37 6.30
C TYR A 366 -5.49 -2.96 7.76
N THR A 367 -6.29 -3.55 8.65
CA THR A 367 -6.07 -3.49 10.11
C THR A 367 -6.14 -4.88 10.72
N CYS A 368 -5.10 -5.27 11.46
CA CYS A 368 -5.08 -6.49 12.27
C CYS A 368 -5.93 -6.29 13.52
N LYS A 369 -6.99 -7.10 13.70
CA LYS A 369 -7.98 -6.95 14.79
C LYS A 369 -7.65 -7.73 16.08
N TYR A 370 -6.52 -8.43 16.18
CA TYR A 370 -6.23 -9.26 17.37
C TYR A 370 -5.30 -8.57 18.38
N THR A 371 -5.76 -8.51 19.64
CA THR A 371 -5.11 -7.85 20.77
C THR A 371 -3.97 -8.65 21.42
N ASN A 372 -3.65 -9.87 20.96
CA ASN A 372 -2.74 -10.80 21.67
C ASN A 372 -1.74 -11.57 20.77
N CYS A 373 -1.36 -11.03 19.62
CA CYS A 373 -0.38 -11.66 18.70
C CYS A 373 1.00 -11.97 19.36
N GLY A 374 1.36 -11.36 20.50
CA GLY A 374 2.72 -11.46 21.07
C GLY A 374 2.90 -12.22 22.40
N SER A 375 1.88 -12.83 23.00
CA SER A 375 1.99 -13.33 24.39
C SER A 375 2.47 -14.79 24.55
N MET A 376 2.76 -15.53 23.48
CA MET A 376 3.09 -16.97 23.57
C MET A 376 4.58 -17.34 23.65
N GLN A 377 5.51 -16.39 23.71
CA GLN A 377 6.95 -16.70 23.56
C GLN A 377 7.83 -16.59 24.84
N LYS A 378 7.22 -16.58 26.04
CA LYS A 378 7.85 -16.75 27.38
C LYS A 378 9.40 -16.61 27.48
N LEU A 379 9.95 -15.39 27.46
CA LEU A 379 11.36 -15.13 27.83
C LEU A 379 11.48 -13.97 28.84
N PRO A 380 12.37 -14.05 29.86
CA PRO A 380 12.44 -13.08 30.95
C PRO A 380 13.37 -11.86 30.67
N PRO A 381 13.10 -10.67 31.27
CA PRO A 381 13.88 -9.46 31.03
C PRO A 381 14.96 -9.18 32.09
N TYR A 382 16.16 -8.77 31.65
CA TYR A 382 17.19 -8.14 32.50
C TYR A 382 16.98 -6.61 32.59
N LYS A 383 17.26 -6.04 33.76
CA LYS A 383 16.96 -4.66 34.18
C LYS A 383 18.28 -3.94 34.49
N LEU A 384 18.55 -2.78 33.87
CA LEU A 384 19.53 -1.83 34.38
C LEU A 384 18.90 -0.44 34.47
N SER A 385 19.09 0.18 35.62
CA SER A 385 18.60 1.51 36.01
C SER A 385 19.74 2.52 35.89
N VAL A 386 19.42 3.79 35.62
CA VAL A 386 19.76 4.95 36.49
C VAL A 386 19.55 6.33 35.79
N THR A 387 18.78 7.13 36.52
CA THR A 387 18.49 8.58 36.69
C THR A 387 19.06 9.74 35.82
N LYS A 388 18.09 10.56 35.38
CA LYS A 388 17.88 12.04 35.20
C LYS A 388 18.93 13.17 35.53
N PRO A 389 18.68 14.44 35.04
CA PRO A 389 19.62 15.50 34.52
C PRO A 389 19.72 16.74 35.47
N PRO A 390 19.99 18.03 35.08
CA PRO A 390 20.42 18.70 33.82
C PRO A 390 21.52 19.80 33.95
N GLY A 391 21.99 20.39 32.83
CA GLY A 391 22.68 21.70 32.87
C GLY A 391 23.57 22.05 31.67
N SER A 392 23.41 23.28 31.18
CA SER A 392 24.08 24.06 30.13
C SER A 392 25.61 23.92 29.86
N ILE A 393 25.96 24.03 28.57
CA ILE A 393 27.09 24.72 27.88
C ILE A 393 28.56 24.32 28.25
N VAL A 394 29.38 24.04 27.23
CA VAL A 394 30.76 24.55 26.94
C VAL A 394 31.60 23.50 26.18
N ASN A 395 32.30 23.98 25.13
CA ASN A 395 33.38 23.33 24.37
C ASN A 395 34.48 22.71 25.26
N SER A 396 34.93 21.49 24.95
CA SER A 396 36.37 21.13 25.02
C SER A 396 36.66 19.74 24.47
N ALA A 397 37.89 19.62 23.96
CA ALA A 397 38.46 18.53 23.17
C ALA A 397 38.96 17.32 23.98
N LYS A 398 39.50 16.33 23.23
CA LYS A 398 40.42 15.23 23.65
C LYS A 398 39.74 14.07 24.41
N THR A 399 40.03 12.78 24.25
CA THR A 399 41.11 12.03 23.58
C THR A 399 40.79 10.51 23.63
N LYS A 400 41.28 9.78 22.62
CA LYS A 400 42.06 8.52 22.63
C LYS A 400 41.53 7.21 23.29
N ASN A 401 41.88 6.13 22.57
CA ASN A 401 42.02 4.69 22.90
C ASN A 401 40.84 3.81 22.43
N CYS A 402 40.98 3.05 21.33
CA CYS A 402 41.73 1.77 21.17
C CYS A 402 41.26 0.72 22.20
N ALA A 403 40.93 -0.54 21.89
CA ALA A 403 41.22 -1.39 20.74
C ALA A 403 40.42 -2.72 20.83
N TRP A 404 40.11 -3.30 19.66
CA TRP A 404 40.25 -4.71 19.25
C TRP A 404 39.58 -5.90 20.00
N PHE A 405 38.71 -6.58 19.22
CA PHE A 405 38.63 -8.02 18.87
C PHE A 405 38.28 -9.18 19.85
N GLN A 406 37.57 -10.13 19.23
CA GLN A 406 37.47 -11.60 19.41
C GLN A 406 36.47 -12.21 20.41
N SER A 407 35.55 -12.98 19.79
CA SER A 407 34.81 -14.15 20.32
C SER A 407 35.79 -15.25 20.79
N PRO A 408 35.41 -16.10 21.75
CA PRO A 408 35.05 -17.47 21.34
C PRO A 408 33.91 -18.13 22.15
N SER A 409 33.25 -19.05 21.46
CA SER A 409 32.42 -20.17 21.90
C SER A 409 33.15 -21.22 22.76
N THR A 410 32.54 -21.79 23.81
CA THR A 410 32.21 -23.24 23.99
C THR A 410 31.77 -23.65 25.42
N HIS A 411 30.74 -24.52 25.47
CA HIS A 411 30.38 -25.65 26.36
C HIS A 411 30.25 -25.63 27.91
N PHE A 412 29.04 -26.10 28.32
CA PHE A 412 28.56 -26.91 29.48
C PHE A 412 28.99 -26.62 30.93
N VAL A 413 28.00 -26.53 31.84
CA VAL A 413 27.80 -27.47 32.98
C VAL A 413 26.31 -27.42 33.44
N LEU A 414 25.70 -28.60 33.56
CA LEU A 414 24.48 -28.88 34.31
C LEU A 414 24.81 -28.93 35.80
N GLN A 415 24.10 -28.18 36.65
CA GLN A 415 23.95 -28.56 38.05
C GLN A 415 22.59 -28.14 38.60
N SER A 416 21.82 -29.16 38.95
CA SER A 416 20.62 -29.16 39.75
C SER A 416 20.92 -28.84 41.21
N SER A 417 20.13 -27.97 41.82
CA SER A 417 19.79 -28.10 43.25
C SER A 417 18.52 -27.30 43.54
N ALA A 418 17.50 -28.03 43.98
CA ALA A 418 16.27 -27.52 44.53
C ALA A 418 16.52 -26.84 45.88
N VAL A 419 15.93 -25.66 46.09
CA VAL A 419 15.70 -25.10 47.43
C VAL A 419 14.28 -24.56 47.49
N SER A 420 13.48 -25.22 48.32
CA SER A 420 12.15 -24.84 48.79
C SER A 420 12.22 -23.55 49.61
N THR A 421 11.33 -22.60 49.36
CA THR A 421 10.94 -21.59 50.37
C THR A 421 9.49 -21.15 50.15
N GLN A 422 8.65 -21.42 51.16
CA GLN A 422 7.31 -20.87 51.34
C GLN A 422 7.39 -19.37 51.63
N GLY A 423 6.57 -18.56 50.93
CA GLY A 423 6.42 -17.12 51.17
C GLY A 423 5.01 -16.78 51.67
N LYS A 424 4.93 -16.41 52.95
CA LYS A 424 3.76 -15.90 53.69
C LYS A 424 3.18 -14.62 53.07
N ARG A 425 1.83 -14.50 53.10
CA ARG A 425 1.08 -13.24 52.91
C ARG A 425 1.33 -12.29 54.10
N MET A 426 1.63 -11.03 53.82
CA MET A 426 1.53 -9.92 54.79
C MET A 426 0.29 -9.08 54.45
N ASN A 427 -0.61 -8.94 55.42
CA ASN A 427 -1.69 -7.96 55.50
C ASN A 427 -1.57 -7.33 56.90
N GLU A 428 -1.08 -6.09 57.00
CA GLU A 428 -1.25 -5.26 58.21
C GLU A 428 -1.73 -3.87 57.77
N GLY A 429 -2.81 -3.41 58.42
CA GLY A 429 -3.47 -2.13 58.16
C GLY A 429 -2.87 -0.98 58.98
N VAL A 430 -3.03 0.24 58.48
CA VAL A 430 -2.62 1.48 59.15
C VAL A 430 -3.62 1.84 60.27
N PRO A 431 -3.19 2.21 61.49
CA PRO A 431 -4.09 2.56 62.59
C PRO A 431 -4.87 3.86 62.33
N THR A 432 -6.19 3.83 62.55
CA THR A 432 -7.16 4.93 62.38
C THR A 432 -6.87 6.19 63.21
N GLY A 433 -6.05 6.10 64.27
CA GLY A 433 -5.75 7.22 65.17
C GLY A 433 -4.97 8.38 64.53
N THR A 434 -4.09 8.12 63.57
CA THR A 434 -3.25 9.18 62.96
C THR A 434 -4.07 10.10 62.05
N ALA A 435 -5.05 9.54 61.32
CA ALA A 435 -5.91 10.32 60.45
C ALA A 435 -6.86 11.25 61.24
N LYS A 436 -7.42 10.74 62.36
CA LYS A 436 -8.28 11.53 63.26
C LYS A 436 -7.51 12.71 63.88
N LYS A 437 -6.24 12.50 64.25
CA LYS A 437 -5.38 13.55 64.81
C LYS A 437 -5.09 14.67 63.80
N ILE A 438 -4.68 14.32 62.58
CA ILE A 438 -4.41 15.30 61.50
C ILE A 438 -5.67 16.09 61.15
N ARG A 439 -6.84 15.43 61.12
CA ARG A 439 -8.13 16.08 60.85
C ARG A 439 -8.51 17.08 61.95
N ASN A 440 -8.38 16.71 63.22
CA ASN A 440 -8.72 17.60 64.32
C ASN A 440 -7.80 18.83 64.37
N GLU A 441 -6.53 18.68 63.99
CA GLU A 441 -5.60 19.81 63.84
C GLU A 441 -6.03 20.75 62.69
N ILE A 442 -6.46 20.22 61.54
CA ILE A 442 -6.95 21.04 60.41
C ILE A 442 -8.22 21.80 60.79
N VAL A 443 -9.18 21.14 61.45
CA VAL A 443 -10.44 21.74 61.89
C VAL A 443 -10.19 22.81 62.97
N ALA A 444 -9.29 22.55 63.93
CA ALA A 444 -8.91 23.53 64.94
C ALA A 444 -8.24 24.77 64.33
N ILE A 445 -7.32 24.60 63.38
CA ILE A 445 -6.68 25.70 62.64
C ILE A 445 -7.74 26.53 61.88
N HIS A 446 -8.74 25.86 61.31
CA HIS A 446 -9.81 26.50 60.56
C HIS A 446 -10.74 27.35 61.45
N HIS A 447 -11.05 26.90 62.67
CA HIS A 447 -11.89 27.64 63.61
C HIS A 447 -11.18 28.83 64.29
N THR A 448 -9.84 28.87 64.26
CA THR A 448 -9.06 29.98 64.84
C THR A 448 -8.86 31.18 63.90
N ARG A 449 -9.39 31.14 62.66
CA ARG A 449 -9.30 32.26 61.71
C ARG A 449 -10.54 33.16 61.82
N GLU A 450 -10.33 34.47 61.77
CA GLU A 450 -11.40 35.48 61.95
C GLU A 450 -12.49 35.46 60.86
N ASP A 451 -12.23 34.80 59.72
CA ASP A 451 -13.23 34.51 58.69
C ASP A 451 -13.02 33.07 58.14
N PRO A 452 -13.74 32.06 58.65
CA PRO A 452 -13.60 30.69 58.18
C PRO A 452 -14.28 30.50 56.82
N GLU A 453 -13.48 30.38 55.76
CA GLU A 453 -13.96 30.04 54.40
C GLU A 453 -14.56 28.63 54.35
N ASP A 454 -15.73 28.46 53.75
CA ASP A 454 -16.37 27.14 53.68
C ASP A 454 -15.52 26.13 52.87
N LEU A 455 -15.48 24.86 53.31
CA LEU A 455 -14.71 23.82 52.62
C LEU A 455 -15.20 23.68 51.16
N PRO A 456 -14.30 23.64 50.16
CA PRO A 456 -14.71 23.54 48.76
C PRO A 456 -15.63 22.35 48.50
N LYS A 457 -16.76 22.56 47.79
CA LYS A 457 -17.80 21.54 47.53
C LYS A 457 -17.22 20.19 47.06
N GLY A 458 -16.20 20.21 46.21
CA GLY A 458 -15.54 18.99 45.71
C GLY A 458 -14.80 18.20 46.80
N LEU A 459 -14.23 18.89 47.78
CA LEU A 459 -13.53 18.27 48.91
C LEU A 459 -14.54 17.69 49.92
N LYS A 460 -15.64 18.40 50.22
CA LYS A 460 -16.75 17.88 51.03
C LYS A 460 -17.31 16.57 50.42
N LYS A 461 -17.54 16.54 49.11
CA LYS A 461 -18.02 15.34 48.38
C LYS A 461 -17.02 14.19 48.40
N ALA A 462 -15.71 14.48 48.33
CA ALA A 462 -14.66 13.46 48.42
C ALA A 462 -14.53 12.88 49.84
N ILE A 463 -14.60 13.71 50.87
CA ILE A 463 -14.59 13.27 52.27
C ILE A 463 -15.82 12.39 52.54
N ARG A 464 -17.02 12.80 52.11
CA ARG A 464 -18.22 11.95 52.26
C ARG A 464 -18.08 10.60 51.57
N ARG A 465 -17.57 10.60 50.33
CA ARG A 465 -17.52 9.39 49.51
C ARG A 465 -16.47 8.39 49.97
N TYR A 466 -15.34 8.87 50.48
CA TYR A 466 -14.20 8.01 50.77
C TYR A 466 -13.86 7.91 52.24
N TYR A 467 -14.16 8.90 53.08
CA TYR A 467 -13.79 8.91 54.50
C TYR A 467 -14.91 8.41 55.40
N LEU A 468 -16.18 8.80 55.18
CA LEU A 468 -17.33 8.35 55.99
C LEU A 468 -17.55 6.82 56.00
N GLN A 469 -17.04 6.10 54.99
CA GLN A 469 -17.12 4.64 54.94
C GLN A 469 -16.11 3.94 55.86
N PHE A 470 -15.08 4.66 56.32
CA PHE A 470 -14.06 4.12 57.23
C PHE A 470 -14.28 4.52 58.69
N LEU A 471 -15.26 5.40 58.95
CA LEU A 471 -15.73 5.70 60.29
C LEU A 471 -16.74 4.63 60.69
N THR A 472 -16.33 3.72 61.56
CA THR A 472 -17.17 2.64 62.08
C THR A 472 -18.00 3.08 63.28
N ASP A 473 -17.58 4.15 63.95
CA ASP A 473 -18.28 4.73 65.09
C ASP A 473 -19.40 5.66 64.62
N ALA A 474 -20.58 5.50 65.23
CA ALA A 474 -21.80 6.20 64.80
C ALA A 474 -21.81 7.68 65.21
N ASP A 475 -21.09 8.04 66.27
CA ASP A 475 -20.99 9.42 66.75
C ASP A 475 -20.01 10.18 65.87
N ASP A 476 -18.86 9.57 65.54
CA ASP A 476 -17.90 10.14 64.58
C ASP A 476 -18.52 10.38 63.18
N ARG A 477 -19.46 9.52 62.74
CA ARG A 477 -20.19 9.71 61.48
C ARG A 477 -21.19 10.86 61.55
N ARG A 478 -21.90 11.02 62.67
CA ARG A 478 -22.85 12.12 62.87
C ARG A 478 -22.15 13.46 62.93
N ASP A 479 -21.04 13.54 63.67
CA ASP A 479 -20.24 14.76 63.78
C ASP A 479 -19.72 15.20 62.39
N GLU A 480 -19.28 14.24 61.56
CA GLU A 480 -18.86 14.57 60.19
C GLU A 480 -20.01 14.92 59.25
N GLN A 481 -21.19 14.36 59.44
CA GLN A 481 -22.35 14.76 58.65
C GLN A 481 -22.79 16.19 59.02
N GLN A 482 -22.72 16.56 60.29
CA GLN A 482 -23.07 17.90 60.77
C GLN A 482 -22.09 18.98 60.28
N ILE A 483 -20.79 18.66 60.19
CA ILE A 483 -19.76 19.58 59.67
C ILE A 483 -19.89 19.80 58.16
N LEU A 484 -20.43 18.82 57.42
CA LEU A 484 -20.48 18.89 55.96
C LEU A 484 -21.75 19.60 55.42
N GLY A 485 -22.77 19.85 56.25
CA GLY A 485 -24.03 20.55 55.92
C GLY A 485 -25.06 19.69 55.15
N ASP A 486 -26.34 20.07 55.15
CA ASP A 486 -27.43 19.34 54.46
C ASP A 486 -27.48 19.65 52.95
N ASP A 487 -27.62 18.63 52.10
CA ASP A 487 -27.65 18.73 50.63
C ASP A 487 -29.06 18.44 50.09
N SER A 488 -29.88 19.48 49.91
CA SER A 488 -31.14 19.38 49.15
C SER A 488 -30.91 19.13 47.64
N GLU A 489 -29.70 19.34 47.14
CA GLU A 489 -29.31 19.14 45.72
C GLU A 489 -29.16 17.65 45.33
N LEU A 490 -29.11 16.71 46.30
CA LEU A 490 -28.95 15.27 46.02
C LEU A 490 -30.30 14.56 45.80
N GLU A 491 -31.42 15.13 46.24
CA GLU A 491 -32.76 14.56 46.03
C GLU A 491 -33.34 14.87 44.64
N GLU A 492 -32.93 15.97 43.99
CA GLU A 492 -33.36 16.30 42.61
C GLU A 492 -32.84 15.31 41.55
N GLU A 493 -31.72 14.62 41.79
CA GLU A 493 -31.16 13.64 40.84
C GLU A 493 -31.93 12.29 40.82
N LEU A 494 -32.78 12.02 41.81
CA LEU A 494 -33.51 10.74 41.93
C LEU A 494 -34.90 10.75 41.27
N GLY A 495 -35.39 11.91 40.81
CA GLY A 495 -36.74 12.08 40.23
C GLY A 495 -36.85 12.04 38.70
N MET A 496 -35.77 11.83 37.95
CA MET A 496 -35.79 11.93 36.49
C MET A 496 -36.43 10.71 35.80
N SER A 497 -37.22 10.96 34.75
CA SER A 497 -37.83 9.91 33.91
C SER A 497 -36.76 9.08 33.16
N PRO A 498 -37.09 7.85 32.71
CA PRO A 498 -36.17 7.03 31.90
C PRO A 498 -35.72 7.72 30.60
N GLU A 499 -36.61 8.45 29.91
CA GLU A 499 -36.25 9.18 28.69
C GLU A 499 -35.32 10.37 28.96
N ASP A 500 -35.53 11.09 30.07
CA ASP A 500 -34.65 12.19 30.47
C ASP A 500 -33.27 11.69 30.92
N ARG A 501 -33.23 10.51 31.54
CA ARG A 501 -31.97 9.81 31.86
C ARG A 501 -31.23 9.37 30.60
N GLU A 502 -31.93 8.89 29.57
CA GLU A 502 -31.32 8.56 28.28
C GLU A 502 -30.77 9.82 27.58
N LEU A 503 -31.53 10.91 27.57
CA LEU A 503 -31.09 12.20 27.02
C LEU A 503 -29.92 12.83 27.78
N ALA A 504 -29.87 12.67 29.10
CA ALA A 504 -28.76 13.12 29.95
C ALA A 504 -27.52 12.20 29.84
N ALA A 505 -27.72 10.90 29.60
CA ALA A 505 -26.65 9.92 29.39
C ALA A 505 -26.00 10.01 27.99
N ARG A 506 -26.66 10.66 27.03
CA ARG A 506 -26.07 10.97 25.71
C ARG A 506 -24.86 11.90 25.90
N PRO A 507 -23.65 11.50 25.47
CA PRO A 507 -22.47 12.33 25.65
C PRO A 507 -22.57 13.62 24.82
N LYS A 508 -22.78 14.76 25.49
CA LYS A 508 -22.90 16.08 24.84
C LYS A 508 -21.57 16.60 24.27
N ASP A 509 -20.45 15.96 24.62
CA ASP A 509 -19.12 16.26 24.12
C ASP A 509 -18.37 14.98 23.72
N ALA A 510 -17.79 14.95 22.52
CA ALA A 510 -16.84 13.90 22.11
C ALA A 510 -15.56 13.85 23.00
N GLY A 511 -15.42 14.81 23.93
CA GLY A 511 -14.48 14.84 25.05
C GLY A 511 -14.60 13.64 26.00
N PHE A 512 -15.80 13.06 26.13
CA PHE A 512 -16.06 11.92 27.01
C PHE A 512 -15.27 10.66 26.59
N TYR A 513 -15.05 10.49 25.29
CA TYR A 513 -14.15 9.47 24.72
C TYR A 513 -12.72 9.99 24.47
N LYS A 514 -12.48 11.29 24.60
CA LYS A 514 -11.17 11.94 24.41
C LYS A 514 -10.25 11.81 25.63
N LYS A 515 -10.79 11.59 26.85
CA LYS A 515 -9.96 11.22 28.02
C LYS A 515 -9.33 9.82 27.88
N GLU A 516 -9.83 8.96 26.99
CA GLU A 516 -9.17 7.71 26.61
C GLU A 516 -8.26 7.83 25.36
N LEU A 517 -8.23 9.00 24.69
CA LEU A 517 -7.56 9.16 23.38
C LEU A 517 -6.67 10.39 23.24
N LYS A 518 -6.34 11.10 24.31
CA LYS A 518 -5.23 12.06 24.36
C LYS A 518 -4.19 11.66 25.41
N LEU A 519 -3.24 10.82 25.02
CA LEU A 519 -1.90 10.74 25.61
C LEU A 519 -0.95 10.14 24.58
N GLY A 520 -0.69 10.93 23.54
CA GLY A 520 0.15 10.59 22.41
C GLY A 520 1.12 11.70 22.06
N THR A 521 1.82 12.25 23.05
CA THR A 521 3.06 13.03 22.85
C THR A 521 3.91 12.92 24.12
N SER A 522 4.73 11.86 24.18
CA SER A 522 6.04 11.76 24.86
C SER A 522 6.32 10.28 25.20
N HIS A 523 7.14 9.65 24.36
CA HIS A 523 7.47 8.23 24.41
C HIS A 523 8.52 7.95 25.49
N ARG A 524 8.10 7.64 26.73
CA ARG A 524 8.93 6.78 27.63
C ARG A 524 8.23 6.06 28.80
N ASN A 525 6.92 6.25 29.05
CA ASN A 525 6.21 5.62 30.20
C ASN A 525 5.02 4.69 29.83
N SER A 526 4.92 4.17 28.60
CA SER A 526 3.68 3.53 28.12
C SER A 526 3.42 2.09 28.57
N LEU A 527 4.42 1.30 28.97
CA LEU A 527 4.19 -0.12 29.29
C LEU A 527 3.56 -0.38 30.67
N SER A 528 3.87 0.45 31.67
CA SER A 528 3.22 0.37 33.00
C SER A 528 1.77 0.87 32.97
N ARG A 529 1.46 1.91 32.18
CA ARG A 529 0.10 2.47 32.07
C ARG A 529 -0.85 1.58 31.26
N ARG A 530 -0.36 0.83 30.27
CA ARG A 530 -1.19 -0.05 29.43
C ARG A 530 -1.83 -1.20 30.22
N TRP A 531 -1.13 -1.76 31.21
CA TRP A 531 -1.68 -2.76 32.13
C TRP A 531 -2.78 -2.18 33.02
N THR A 532 -2.64 -0.94 33.51
CA THR A 532 -3.68 -0.29 34.32
C THR A 532 -4.96 0.04 33.55
N THR A 533 -4.90 0.32 32.24
CA THR A 533 -6.09 0.64 31.42
C THR A 533 -6.93 -0.63 31.12
N THR A 534 -6.27 -1.76 30.85
CA THR A 534 -6.95 -3.06 30.64
C THR A 534 -7.59 -3.57 31.94
N ILE A 535 -6.95 -3.31 33.09
CA ILE A 535 -7.55 -3.58 34.41
C ILE A 535 -8.74 -2.64 34.68
N ARG A 536 -8.67 -1.37 34.26
CA ARG A 536 -9.78 -0.40 34.41
C ARG A 536 -11.01 -0.72 33.58
N SER A 537 -10.86 -1.18 32.33
CA SER A 537 -12.00 -1.59 31.49
C SER A 537 -12.63 -2.91 31.96
N SER A 538 -11.80 -3.84 32.46
CA SER A 538 -12.29 -5.08 33.08
C SER A 538 -13.02 -4.82 34.41
N ASN A 539 -12.49 -3.93 35.26
CA ASN A 539 -13.13 -3.56 36.52
C ASN A 539 -14.41 -2.71 36.33
N ARG A 540 -14.48 -1.86 35.30
CA ARG A 540 -15.74 -1.16 34.94
C ARG A 540 -16.83 -2.10 34.45
N ARG A 541 -16.49 -3.14 33.68
CA ARG A 541 -17.46 -4.19 33.29
C ARG A 541 -17.95 -5.00 34.49
N LYS A 542 -17.10 -5.21 35.50
CA LYS A 542 -17.50 -5.86 36.78
C LYS A 542 -18.35 -4.96 37.67
N ALA A 543 -18.18 -3.64 37.60
CA ALA A 543 -18.94 -2.66 38.36
C ALA A 543 -20.26 -2.20 37.67
N MET A 544 -20.52 -2.60 36.43
CA MET A 544 -21.79 -2.36 35.77
C MET A 544 -22.86 -3.30 36.32
N THR A 545 -23.99 -2.71 36.73
CA THR A 545 -25.22 -3.44 37.05
C THR A 545 -25.64 -4.29 35.86
N SER A 546 -26.41 -5.36 36.11
CA SER A 546 -26.95 -6.22 35.05
C SER A 546 -27.76 -5.41 34.02
N ALA A 547 -28.49 -4.39 34.47
CA ALA A 547 -29.23 -3.47 33.63
C ALA A 547 -28.32 -2.70 32.64
N HIS A 548 -27.26 -2.05 33.13
CA HIS A 548 -26.32 -1.34 32.24
C HIS A 548 -25.58 -2.29 31.28
N ARG A 549 -25.31 -3.53 31.69
CA ARG A 549 -24.71 -4.52 30.79
C ARG A 549 -25.65 -4.89 29.65
N LYS A 550 -26.93 -5.12 29.96
CA LYS A 550 -27.96 -5.40 28.96
C LYS A 550 -28.13 -4.22 27.99
N GLU A 551 -28.17 -3.00 28.49
CA GLU A 551 -28.24 -1.79 27.67
C GLU A 551 -27.05 -1.63 26.72
N VAL A 552 -25.82 -1.86 27.19
CA VAL A 552 -24.62 -1.81 26.35
C VAL A 552 -24.61 -2.93 25.29
N GLU A 553 -25.11 -4.12 25.65
CA GLU A 553 -25.23 -5.26 24.74
C GLU A 553 -26.29 -5.00 23.66
N GLU A 554 -27.46 -4.46 24.03
CA GLU A 554 -28.51 -4.04 23.10
C GLU A 554 -28.04 -2.89 22.20
N ALA A 555 -27.33 -1.90 22.73
CA ALA A 555 -26.75 -0.82 21.93
C ALA A 555 -25.68 -1.34 20.96
N ARG A 556 -24.85 -2.31 21.37
CA ARG A 556 -23.88 -2.99 20.50
C ARG A 556 -24.58 -3.77 19.39
N ASP A 557 -25.62 -4.52 19.74
CA ASP A 557 -26.33 -5.37 18.79
C ASP A 557 -27.15 -4.52 17.81
N LYS A 558 -27.73 -3.41 18.27
CA LYS A 558 -28.33 -2.38 17.43
C LYS A 558 -27.29 -1.75 16.49
N TRP A 559 -26.10 -1.39 17.00
CA TRP A 559 -25.03 -0.83 16.17
C TRP A 559 -24.51 -1.83 15.12
N ASN A 560 -24.39 -3.10 15.47
CA ASN A 560 -23.95 -4.15 14.53
C ASN A 560 -25.00 -4.43 13.46
N ARG A 561 -26.28 -4.31 13.81
CA ARG A 561 -27.42 -4.55 12.91
C ARG A 561 -27.66 -3.36 11.99
N ASP A 562 -27.73 -2.16 12.54
CA ASP A 562 -28.19 -0.95 11.86
C ASP A 562 -27.03 -0.05 11.42
N GLY A 563 -25.81 -0.36 11.89
CA GLY A 563 -24.64 0.48 11.70
C GLY A 563 -24.56 1.65 12.68
N ALA A 564 -23.51 2.46 12.54
CA ALA A 564 -23.39 3.71 13.26
C ALA A 564 -24.50 4.69 12.80
N PRO A 565 -25.16 5.43 13.69
CA PRO A 565 -26.11 6.48 13.27
C PRO A 565 -25.47 7.44 12.26
N ALA A 566 -26.25 7.90 11.27
CA ALA A 566 -25.75 8.75 10.18
C ALA A 566 -25.00 10.00 10.70
N GLU A 567 -25.50 10.60 11.79
CA GLU A 567 -24.85 11.72 12.48
C GLU A 567 -23.47 11.36 13.05
N SER A 568 -23.34 10.18 13.66
CA SER A 568 -22.07 9.68 14.18
C SER A 568 -21.07 9.41 13.05
N GLN A 569 -21.54 8.90 11.90
CA GLN A 569 -20.71 8.73 10.71
C GLN A 569 -20.26 10.08 10.14
N ALA A 570 -21.15 11.06 10.05
CA ALA A 570 -20.85 12.42 9.60
C ALA A 570 -19.81 13.09 10.52
N MET A 571 -19.99 13.02 11.84
CA MET A 571 -19.02 13.53 12.82
C MET A 571 -17.68 12.81 12.75
N TYR A 572 -17.67 11.47 12.60
CA TYR A 572 -16.44 10.72 12.44
C TYR A 572 -15.69 11.11 11.18
N ARG A 573 -16.39 11.23 10.04
CA ARG A 573 -15.82 11.70 8.76
C ARG A 573 -15.25 13.10 8.92
N LYS A 574 -16.03 14.06 9.40
CA LYS A 574 -15.58 15.45 9.63
C LYS A 574 -14.30 15.53 10.45
N LYS A 575 -14.17 14.68 11.48
CA LYS A 575 -13.02 14.67 12.40
C LYS A 575 -11.79 13.91 11.88
N ASN A 576 -11.98 12.82 11.13
CA ASN A 576 -10.90 11.91 10.78
C ASN A 576 -10.50 11.94 9.29
N LEU A 577 -11.34 12.50 8.42
CA LEU A 577 -11.14 12.45 6.97
C LEU A 577 -9.77 13.01 6.57
N LYS A 578 -9.40 14.21 7.06
CA LYS A 578 -8.09 14.83 6.76
C LYS A 578 -6.94 13.87 7.09
N LYS A 579 -6.92 13.32 8.31
CA LYS A 579 -5.87 12.40 8.75
C LYS A 579 -5.80 11.13 7.88
N VAL A 580 -6.95 10.54 7.53
CA VAL A 580 -7.01 9.34 6.68
C VAL A 580 -6.50 9.63 5.26
N LEU A 581 -6.74 10.83 4.75
CA LEU A 581 -6.22 11.27 3.47
C LEU A 581 -4.70 11.53 3.53
N ASP A 582 -4.22 12.20 4.58
CA ASP A 582 -2.79 12.43 4.83
C ASP A 582 -2.01 11.10 4.96
N ASP A 583 -2.52 10.15 5.76
CA ASP A 583 -1.87 8.86 5.98
C ASP A 583 -1.75 8.05 4.66
N PHE A 584 -2.78 8.11 3.82
CA PHE A 584 -2.78 7.43 2.52
C PHE A 584 -1.88 8.10 1.48
N THR A 585 -1.96 9.43 1.36
CA THR A 585 -1.08 10.14 0.43
C THR A 585 0.39 9.95 0.82
N GLU A 586 0.69 9.95 2.11
CA GLU A 586 2.04 9.65 2.62
C GLU A 586 2.45 8.20 2.33
N GLN A 587 1.55 7.23 2.46
CA GLN A 587 1.83 5.84 2.12
C GLN A 587 2.19 5.71 0.63
N ILE A 588 1.35 6.22 -0.28
CA ILE A 588 1.61 6.16 -1.72
C ILE A 588 2.88 6.91 -2.10
N ARG A 589 3.13 8.07 -1.48
CA ARG A 589 4.38 8.81 -1.68
C ARG A 589 5.60 8.00 -1.27
N ARG A 590 5.55 7.30 -0.12
CA ARG A 590 6.67 6.46 0.35
C ARG A 590 6.89 5.22 -0.50
N THR A 591 5.82 4.59 -0.98
CA THR A 591 5.93 3.33 -1.72
C THR A 591 6.17 3.55 -3.21
N MET A 592 5.63 4.62 -3.80
CA MET A 592 5.64 4.84 -5.25
C MET A 592 6.36 6.13 -5.66
N GLY A 593 6.75 7.00 -4.72
CA GLY A 593 7.37 8.30 -5.03
C GLY A 593 6.40 9.31 -5.69
N CYS A 594 5.10 8.98 -5.75
CA CYS A 594 4.10 9.79 -6.43
C CYS A 594 3.59 10.94 -5.55
N ARG A 595 3.14 12.01 -6.20
CA ARG A 595 2.31 13.06 -5.59
C ARG A 595 0.87 12.77 -5.93
N LEU A 596 -0.03 12.95 -4.97
CA LEU A 596 -1.46 12.71 -5.18
C LEU A 596 -2.25 14.00 -5.04
N VAL A 597 -3.19 14.15 -5.96
CA VAL A 597 -4.33 15.06 -5.87
C VAL A 597 -5.57 14.20 -5.89
N MET A 598 -6.44 14.39 -4.92
CA MET A 598 -7.67 13.62 -4.74
C MET A 598 -8.86 14.56 -4.65
N LEU A 599 -9.93 14.25 -5.40
CA LEU A 599 -11.24 14.85 -5.20
C LEU A 599 -12.03 13.95 -4.23
N VAL A 600 -12.58 14.54 -3.18
CA VAL A 600 -13.21 13.80 -2.07
C VAL A 600 -14.57 14.41 -1.77
N SER A 601 -15.64 13.65 -1.99
CA SER A 601 -16.99 14.00 -1.56
C SER A 601 -17.42 13.17 -0.34
N HIS A 602 -18.14 13.79 0.59
CA HIS A 602 -18.74 13.10 1.74
C HIS A 602 -19.97 13.86 2.25
N LYS A 603 -20.94 13.15 2.83
CA LYS A 603 -22.11 13.77 3.47
C LYS A 603 -21.66 14.59 4.70
N LYS A 604 -21.97 15.89 4.69
CA LYS A 604 -21.59 16.89 5.71
C LYS A 604 -22.40 16.68 6.99
N ASN A 605 -23.72 16.52 6.86
CA ASN A 605 -24.62 16.19 7.97
C ASN A 605 -25.55 15.01 7.61
N ALA A 606 -26.50 14.71 8.51
CA ALA A 606 -27.55 13.71 8.28
C ALA A 606 -28.56 14.14 7.18
N ASP A 607 -28.67 15.45 6.93
CA ASP A 607 -29.44 16.09 5.85
C ASP A 607 -28.97 15.73 4.42
N GLN A 608 -28.00 14.84 4.30
CA GLN A 608 -27.41 14.37 3.04
C GLN A 608 -26.68 15.43 2.21
N THR A 609 -26.51 16.67 2.71
CA THR A 609 -25.74 17.70 2.00
C THR A 609 -24.31 17.21 1.76
N LEU A 610 -23.85 17.24 0.52
CA LEU A 610 -22.50 16.79 0.17
C LEU A 610 -21.48 17.90 0.36
N SER A 611 -20.40 17.59 1.09
CA SER A 611 -19.17 18.38 1.10
C SER A 611 -18.16 17.76 0.15
N VAL A 612 -17.80 18.53 -0.87
CA VAL A 612 -16.76 18.18 -1.86
C VAL A 612 -15.50 18.98 -1.53
N LYS A 613 -14.35 18.30 -1.46
CA LYS A 613 -13.05 18.91 -1.13
C LYS A 613 -11.95 18.33 -1.99
N ILE A 614 -10.95 19.15 -2.30
CA ILE A 614 -9.71 18.72 -2.94
C ILE A 614 -8.68 18.47 -1.84
N HIS A 615 -8.03 17.31 -1.89
CA HIS A 615 -6.95 16.96 -1.00
C HIS A 615 -5.67 16.73 -1.80
N GLU A 616 -4.61 17.46 -1.45
CA GLU A 616 -3.32 17.39 -2.12
C GLU A 616 -2.23 16.98 -1.14
N SER A 617 -1.40 16.02 -1.55
CA SER A 617 -0.19 15.65 -0.79
C SER A 617 0.76 16.85 -0.73
N GLN A 618 1.28 17.19 0.46
CA GLN A 618 2.22 18.31 0.57
C GLN A 618 3.55 18.01 -0.14
N PRO A 619 4.04 18.94 -1.00
CA PRO A 619 5.33 18.77 -1.63
C PRO A 619 6.46 19.01 -0.62
N VAL A 620 7.30 17.99 -0.38
CA VAL A 620 8.45 18.08 0.55
C VAL A 620 9.47 19.16 0.14
N ASN A 621 9.54 19.47 -1.17
CA ASN A 621 10.58 20.34 -1.75
C ASN A 621 10.06 21.47 -2.65
N GLN A 622 8.75 21.75 -2.68
CA GLN A 622 8.21 22.85 -3.51
C GLN A 622 7.34 23.78 -2.68
N LYS A 623 7.46 25.09 -2.94
CA LYS A 623 6.70 26.11 -2.20
C LYS A 623 5.23 26.22 -2.65
N LYS A 624 4.83 25.55 -3.73
CA LYS A 624 3.49 25.67 -4.33
C LYS A 624 2.82 24.30 -4.45
N SER A 625 1.52 24.24 -4.15
CA SER A 625 0.68 23.05 -4.33
C SER A 625 0.45 22.75 -5.82
N PHE A 626 -0.05 21.56 -6.16
CA PHE A 626 -0.32 21.20 -7.56
C PHE A 626 -1.37 22.13 -8.17
N SER A 627 -2.47 22.38 -7.43
CA SER A 627 -3.50 23.38 -7.78
C SER A 627 -2.95 24.77 -8.04
N GLN A 628 -1.78 25.12 -7.51
CA GLN A 628 -1.19 26.45 -7.66
C GLN A 628 0.01 26.48 -8.61
N SER A 629 0.40 25.32 -9.16
CA SER A 629 1.67 25.17 -9.87
C SER A 629 1.68 25.76 -11.28
N SER A 630 0.54 25.72 -11.99
CA SER A 630 0.40 26.24 -13.35
C SER A 630 -1.03 26.73 -13.64
N ARG A 631 -1.23 27.49 -14.72
CA ARG A 631 -2.56 27.95 -15.17
C ARG A 631 -3.47 26.76 -15.55
N GLY A 632 -2.96 25.82 -16.34
CA GLY A 632 -3.72 24.61 -16.70
C GLY A 632 -4.06 23.73 -15.50
N SER A 633 -3.17 23.64 -14.50
CA SER A 633 -3.48 22.93 -13.25
C SER A 633 -4.59 23.64 -12.44
N LYS A 634 -4.65 24.97 -12.46
CA LYS A 634 -5.73 25.74 -11.81
C LYS A 634 -7.07 25.52 -12.50
N GLU A 635 -7.09 25.64 -13.83
CA GLU A 635 -8.28 25.44 -14.65
C GLU A 635 -8.80 24.01 -14.49
N TRP A 636 -7.92 22.99 -14.61
CA TRP A 636 -8.28 21.59 -14.38
C TRP A 636 -8.81 21.35 -12.96
N THR A 637 -8.18 21.94 -11.95
CA THR A 637 -8.62 21.79 -10.56
C THR A 637 -9.99 22.42 -10.35
N SER A 638 -10.27 23.57 -10.95
CA SER A 638 -11.55 24.27 -10.84
C SER A 638 -12.66 23.51 -11.59
N GLU A 639 -12.47 23.26 -12.88
CA GLU A 639 -13.47 22.58 -13.72
C GLU A 639 -13.68 21.12 -13.30
N GLY A 640 -12.59 20.43 -12.96
CA GLY A 640 -12.65 19.05 -12.47
C GLY A 640 -13.35 18.96 -11.12
N PHE A 641 -13.17 19.95 -10.25
CA PHE A 641 -13.88 20.02 -8.97
C PHE A 641 -15.37 20.26 -9.16
N GLU A 642 -15.77 21.17 -10.04
CA GLU A 642 -17.17 21.43 -10.36
C GLU A 642 -17.85 20.20 -10.97
N LYS A 643 -17.24 19.59 -12.00
CA LYS A 643 -17.75 18.36 -12.64
C LYS A 643 -17.86 17.20 -11.63
N TYR A 644 -16.87 17.04 -10.75
CA TYR A 644 -16.92 16.01 -9.73
C TYR A 644 -17.95 16.32 -8.64
N ALA A 645 -18.18 17.60 -8.32
CA ALA A 645 -19.20 18.01 -7.38
C ALA A 645 -20.60 17.76 -7.93
N GLU A 646 -20.86 18.10 -9.19
CA GLU A 646 -22.10 17.77 -9.89
C GLU A 646 -22.31 16.27 -9.97
N TRP A 647 -21.31 15.52 -10.42
CA TRP A 647 -21.36 14.06 -10.46
C TRP A 647 -21.66 13.46 -9.08
N SER A 648 -21.01 13.98 -8.03
CA SER A 648 -21.25 13.51 -6.65
C SER A 648 -22.69 13.78 -6.21
N LYS A 649 -23.24 14.95 -6.54
CA LYS A 649 -24.64 15.29 -6.26
C LYS A 649 -25.59 14.31 -6.96
N LEU A 650 -25.46 14.12 -8.28
CA LEU A 650 -26.30 13.20 -9.06
C LEU A 650 -26.28 11.76 -8.52
N ASN A 651 -25.13 11.27 -8.07
CA ASN A 651 -24.98 9.88 -7.62
C ASN A 651 -25.24 9.65 -6.12
N SER A 652 -25.58 10.69 -5.36
CA SER A 652 -25.73 10.60 -3.90
C SER A 652 -27.17 10.63 -3.39
N VAL A 653 -28.14 10.86 -4.28
CA VAL A 653 -29.54 11.10 -3.93
C VAL A 653 -30.37 9.83 -4.15
N ASN A 654 -30.92 9.29 -3.07
CA ASN A 654 -32.24 8.66 -3.11
C ASN A 654 -33.27 9.81 -3.11
N PRO A 655 -34.27 9.82 -4.00
CA PRO A 655 -35.13 10.97 -4.19
C PRO A 655 -36.01 11.19 -2.96
N THR A 656 -35.72 12.23 -2.20
CA THR A 656 -36.69 12.89 -1.34
C THR A 656 -36.66 14.35 -1.70
N ASN A 657 -37.75 14.81 -2.31
CA ASN A 657 -38.03 16.22 -2.58
C ASN A 657 -38.02 16.95 -1.25
N ASP A 658 -37.21 17.99 -1.13
CA ASP A 658 -37.51 19.22 -0.41
C ASP A 658 -36.40 20.22 -0.76
N ASP A 659 -36.79 21.25 -1.51
CA ASP A 659 -35.97 22.42 -1.82
C ASP A 659 -36.02 23.37 -0.64
N ASP A 660 -34.89 23.63 0.01
CA ASP A 660 -34.72 24.86 0.78
C ASP A 660 -33.25 25.30 0.77
N ASP A 661 -33.04 26.44 0.13
CA ASP A 661 -31.76 27.10 -0.10
C ASP A 661 -31.47 28.05 1.08
N SER A 662 -30.41 27.78 1.85
CA SER A 662 -29.84 28.78 2.76
C SER A 662 -28.31 28.73 2.74
N SER A 663 -27.72 29.82 2.26
CA SER A 663 -26.29 30.05 2.19
C SER A 663 -25.82 30.86 3.39
N ASP A 664 -25.15 30.20 4.34
CA ASP A 664 -24.34 30.88 5.34
C ASP A 664 -22.86 30.62 5.08
N GLU A 665 -22.18 31.67 4.61
CA GLU A 665 -20.75 31.84 4.83
C GLU A 665 -20.51 32.02 6.32
N GLU A 666 -19.43 31.47 6.88
CA GLU A 666 -18.58 32.24 7.80
C GLU A 666 -17.28 31.52 8.20
N THR A 667 -16.26 32.40 8.19
CA THR A 667 -15.08 32.57 9.05
C THR A 667 -13.96 31.55 9.15
N ASN A 668 -12.81 32.11 8.79
CA ASN A 668 -11.44 31.62 8.86
C ASN A 668 -10.81 32.30 10.07
N ASP A 669 -10.39 31.55 11.08
CA ASP A 669 -9.41 32.02 12.07
C ASP A 669 -8.78 30.87 12.86
N GLY A 670 -7.45 30.94 13.05
CA GLY A 670 -6.78 30.26 14.17
C GLY A 670 -5.65 29.27 13.87
N LYS A 671 -4.48 29.82 13.50
CA LYS A 671 -3.09 29.41 13.87
C LYS A 671 -2.81 27.91 14.14
N ASP A 672 -2.16 27.25 13.17
CA ASP A 672 -1.45 25.99 13.37
C ASP A 672 -0.02 26.24 13.89
N ALA A 673 0.29 25.66 15.06
CA ALA A 673 1.64 25.55 15.58
C ALA A 673 2.41 24.45 14.85
N MET A 674 3.65 24.77 14.48
CA MET A 674 4.60 23.92 13.76
C MET A 674 4.99 22.68 14.59
N PRO A 675 5.03 21.45 14.03
CA PRO A 675 5.52 20.30 14.77
C PRO A 675 7.05 20.28 14.85
N GLU A 676 7.54 20.11 16.08
CA GLU A 676 8.94 20.08 16.47
C GLU A 676 9.68 18.83 15.95
N VAL A 677 10.88 19.03 15.42
CA VAL A 677 11.75 17.96 14.90
C VAL A 677 12.36 17.19 16.09
N ILE A 678 12.10 15.88 16.17
CA ILE A 678 12.69 15.04 17.20
C ILE A 678 14.14 14.72 16.82
N LEU A 679 15.04 15.41 17.51
CA LEU A 679 16.48 15.20 17.42
C LEU A 679 16.90 14.11 18.43
N ASP A 680 17.91 13.31 18.08
CA ASP A 680 18.52 12.38 19.02
C ASP A 680 19.42 13.10 20.04
N ASN A 681 20.04 12.34 20.93
CA ASN A 681 20.90 12.88 22.00
C ASN A 681 22.16 13.59 21.48
N HIS A 682 22.39 13.61 20.16
CA HIS A 682 23.50 14.28 19.49
C HIS A 682 23.02 15.41 18.57
N GLY A 683 21.73 15.76 18.57
CA GLY A 683 21.19 16.88 17.80
C GLY A 683 20.89 16.55 16.33
N TYR A 684 20.87 15.28 15.93
CA TYR A 684 20.53 14.87 14.56
C TYR A 684 19.08 14.40 14.44
N ALA A 685 18.45 14.66 13.29
CA ALA A 685 17.09 14.20 13.02
C ALA A 685 17.03 12.67 12.98
N LYS A 686 16.19 12.08 13.83
CA LYS A 686 16.17 10.62 14.03
C LYS A 686 15.38 9.94 12.91
N LEU A 687 16.08 9.28 11.98
CA LEU A 687 15.45 8.42 10.96
C LEU A 687 14.99 7.07 11.59
N PRO A 688 13.88 6.47 11.12
CA PRO A 688 13.40 5.19 11.63
C PRO A 688 14.43 4.06 11.39
N SER A 689 14.52 3.12 12.34
CA SER A 689 15.57 2.10 12.42
C SER A 689 15.50 1.06 11.30
N ARG A 690 16.67 0.75 10.70
CA ARG A 690 16.92 -0.12 9.53
C ARG A 690 16.67 -1.64 9.71
N LYS A 691 15.99 -2.10 10.76
CA LYS A 691 15.86 -3.56 11.03
C LYS A 691 14.58 -4.22 10.54
N GLU A 692 13.72 -3.53 9.81
CA GLU A 692 12.49 -4.12 9.28
C GLU A 692 12.24 -3.68 7.83
N ARG A 693 12.25 -4.68 6.92
CA ARG A 693 11.52 -4.81 5.64
C ARG A 693 12.33 -4.83 4.33
N VAL A 694 12.01 -5.86 3.51
CA VAL A 694 11.55 -5.87 2.09
C VAL A 694 12.41 -5.20 1.01
N VAL A 695 13.34 -4.32 1.38
CA VAL A 695 14.25 -3.65 0.44
C VAL A 695 15.19 -4.64 -0.24
N ASP A 696 15.54 -5.75 0.42
CA ASP A 696 16.44 -6.76 -0.14
C ASP A 696 15.83 -7.46 -1.37
N TYR A 697 14.51 -7.70 -1.43
CA TYR A 697 13.89 -8.30 -2.61
C TYR A 697 13.84 -7.32 -3.79
N PHE A 698 13.56 -6.04 -3.55
CA PHE A 698 13.53 -5.03 -4.61
C PHE A 698 14.94 -4.68 -5.12
N VAL A 699 15.94 -4.61 -4.24
CA VAL A 699 17.35 -4.46 -4.64
C VAL A 699 17.85 -5.73 -5.31
N PHE A 700 17.41 -6.91 -4.89
CA PHE A 700 17.74 -8.18 -5.54
C PHE A 700 17.11 -8.28 -6.93
N VAL A 701 15.84 -7.91 -7.10
CA VAL A 701 15.13 -7.90 -8.39
C VAL A 701 15.73 -6.86 -9.33
N ASP A 702 15.95 -5.63 -8.86
CA ASP A 702 16.55 -4.60 -9.71
C ASP A 702 18.01 -4.96 -10.06
N PHE A 703 18.83 -5.34 -9.09
CA PHE A 703 20.24 -5.67 -9.37
C PHE A 703 20.41 -6.97 -10.17
N ASN A 704 19.67 -8.04 -9.85
CA ASN A 704 19.83 -9.36 -10.48
C ASN A 704 18.97 -9.60 -11.72
N LEU A 705 17.83 -8.91 -11.88
CA LEU A 705 16.96 -9.11 -13.05
C LEU A 705 17.06 -7.98 -14.09
N THR A 706 17.42 -6.75 -13.71
CA THR A 706 17.59 -5.66 -14.70
C THR A 706 19.07 -5.40 -15.00
N HIS A 707 19.92 -5.25 -13.98
CA HIS A 707 21.32 -4.88 -14.18
C HIS A 707 22.25 -6.04 -14.59
N LEU A 708 22.14 -7.20 -13.96
CA LEU A 708 23.01 -8.35 -14.22
C LEU A 708 22.81 -9.00 -15.60
N PRO A 709 21.58 -9.21 -16.11
CA PRO A 709 21.37 -9.75 -17.45
C PRO A 709 21.79 -8.75 -18.52
N PHE A 710 21.55 -7.45 -18.31
CA PHE A 710 22.03 -6.39 -19.21
C PHE A 710 23.57 -6.35 -19.27
N PHE A 711 24.23 -6.39 -18.11
CA PHE A 711 25.69 -6.47 -18.01
C PHE A 711 26.25 -7.76 -18.63
N ARG A 712 25.61 -8.91 -18.38
CA ARG A 712 25.97 -10.20 -18.98
C ARG A 712 25.85 -10.18 -20.50
N SER A 713 24.78 -9.60 -21.03
CA SER A 713 24.58 -9.46 -22.48
C SER A 713 25.61 -8.53 -23.12
N PHE A 714 26.10 -7.51 -22.40
CA PHE A 714 27.11 -6.59 -22.90
C PHE A 714 28.56 -7.08 -22.72
N THR A 715 28.84 -7.87 -21.69
CA THR A 715 30.22 -8.25 -21.29
C THR A 715 30.52 -9.74 -21.36
N GLY A 716 29.50 -10.60 -21.52
CA GLY A 716 29.63 -12.06 -21.49
C GLY A 716 29.95 -12.64 -20.10
N SER A 717 29.93 -11.85 -19.02
CA SER A 717 30.41 -12.25 -17.69
C SER A 717 29.33 -12.16 -16.60
N MET A 718 29.33 -13.13 -15.66
CA MET A 718 28.46 -13.19 -14.48
C MET A 718 29.08 -12.54 -13.22
N LYS A 719 30.25 -11.91 -13.34
CA LYS A 719 30.93 -11.24 -12.22
C LYS A 719 30.23 -9.92 -11.90
N PRO A 720 30.18 -9.47 -10.62
CA PRO A 720 29.69 -8.14 -10.26
C PRO A 720 30.37 -7.09 -11.13
N VAL A 721 29.63 -6.05 -11.55
CA VAL A 721 30.10 -4.97 -12.45
C VAL A 721 31.47 -4.52 -11.95
N PRO A 722 32.56 -4.94 -12.61
CA PRO A 722 33.86 -4.66 -12.09
C PRO A 722 34.19 -3.28 -12.59
N TRP A 723 33.87 -2.28 -11.78
CA TRP A 723 34.01 -0.87 -12.15
C TRP A 723 35.44 -0.53 -12.62
N LEU A 724 36.42 -1.32 -12.18
CA LEU A 724 37.83 -1.25 -12.59
C LEU A 724 38.21 -2.12 -13.80
N SER A 725 37.33 -2.97 -14.34
CA SER A 725 37.58 -3.69 -15.60
C SER A 725 36.97 -3.00 -16.82
N ILE A 726 36.13 -1.98 -16.63
CA ILE A 726 35.68 -1.11 -17.72
C ILE A 726 36.88 -0.34 -18.28
N THR A 727 37.74 0.20 -17.40
CA THR A 727 39.13 0.56 -17.71
C THR A 727 39.97 0.41 -16.44
N GLY A 728 41.22 -0.06 -16.56
CA GLY A 728 42.16 -0.14 -15.43
C GLY A 728 42.62 1.22 -14.89
N GLU A 729 42.31 2.30 -15.61
CA GLU A 729 42.68 3.67 -15.28
C GLU A 729 41.45 4.59 -15.34
N PRO A 730 40.75 4.77 -14.21
CA PRO A 730 39.55 5.61 -14.12
C PRO A 730 39.75 7.06 -14.58
N LEU A 731 40.99 7.55 -14.52
CA LEU A 731 41.38 8.89 -14.97
C LEU A 731 41.29 9.09 -16.49
N LEU A 732 41.21 8.01 -17.27
CA LEU A 732 41.02 8.10 -18.73
C LEU A 732 39.64 8.64 -19.11
N TYR A 733 38.63 8.45 -18.24
CA TYR A 733 37.25 8.87 -18.50
C TYR A 733 36.67 9.75 -17.39
N LEU A 734 37.37 9.94 -16.26
CA LEU A 734 37.01 10.92 -15.23
C LEU A 734 38.05 12.04 -15.24
N ASP A 735 37.56 13.27 -15.38
CA ASP A 735 38.39 14.46 -15.22
C ASP A 735 39.03 14.44 -13.82
N PRO A 736 40.36 14.60 -13.69
CA PRO A 736 41.05 14.61 -12.41
C PRO A 736 40.46 15.60 -11.41
N ASP A 737 39.91 16.72 -11.87
CA ASP A 737 39.30 17.72 -11.00
C ASP A 737 37.96 17.22 -10.40
N SER A 738 37.33 16.19 -10.97
CA SER A 738 36.09 15.59 -10.47
C SER A 738 36.29 14.71 -9.24
N ILE A 739 37.54 14.38 -8.90
CA ILE A 739 37.90 13.59 -7.72
C ILE A 739 38.81 14.40 -6.78
N PRO A 740 38.76 14.15 -5.46
CA PRO A 740 39.67 14.81 -4.53
C PRO A 740 41.13 14.46 -4.85
N ASN A 741 42.06 15.40 -4.65
CA ASN A 741 43.49 15.11 -4.81
C ASN A 741 43.92 13.89 -3.95
N GLY A 742 44.64 12.98 -4.61
CA GLY A 742 45.08 11.71 -4.02
C GLY A 742 43.94 10.74 -3.66
N PHE A 743 42.78 10.85 -4.32
CA PHE A 743 41.69 9.88 -4.18
C PHE A 743 41.90 8.70 -5.14
N THR A 744 42.07 7.50 -4.61
CA THR A 744 42.13 6.28 -5.41
C THR A 744 40.72 5.83 -5.74
N VAL A 745 40.34 5.88 -7.03
CA VAL A 745 39.05 5.34 -7.48
C VAL A 745 39.11 3.82 -7.35
N GLN A 746 38.24 3.26 -6.53
CA GLN A 746 38.07 1.82 -6.33
C GLN A 746 36.64 1.42 -6.66
N ASP A 747 36.39 0.11 -6.70
CA ASP A 747 35.03 -0.40 -6.78
C ASP A 747 34.15 0.21 -5.65
N PRO A 748 32.92 0.67 -5.94
CA PRO A 748 32.03 1.23 -4.93
C PRO A 748 31.80 0.31 -3.72
N SER A 749 31.86 -1.01 -3.90
CA SER A 749 31.75 -1.98 -2.81
C SER A 749 32.95 -1.98 -1.85
N HIS A 750 34.09 -1.41 -2.27
CA HIS A 750 35.32 -1.31 -1.48
C HIS A 750 35.53 0.07 -0.85
N LEU A 751 34.72 1.08 -1.22
CA LEU A 751 34.83 2.43 -0.65
C LEU A 751 34.40 2.43 0.82
N ARG A 752 35.31 2.84 1.70
CA ARG A 752 35.04 3.06 3.12
C ARG A 752 34.30 4.39 3.31
N VAL A 753 33.55 4.51 4.41
CA VAL A 753 32.81 5.73 4.77
C VAL A 753 33.69 7.00 4.72
N LYS A 754 34.97 6.91 5.11
CA LYS A 754 35.92 8.03 5.04
C LYS A 754 36.17 8.49 3.59
N GLU A 755 36.29 7.56 2.65
CA GLU A 755 36.53 7.83 1.24
C GLU A 755 35.28 8.39 0.59
N ILE A 756 34.10 7.82 0.90
CA ILE A 756 32.80 8.35 0.46
C ILE A 756 32.62 9.79 0.93
N ASN A 757 32.91 10.08 2.20
CA ASN A 757 32.81 11.44 2.74
C ASN A 757 33.81 12.40 2.10
N LYS A 758 35.03 11.94 1.77
CA LYS A 758 36.04 12.74 1.07
C LYS A 758 35.57 13.09 -0.35
N LEU A 759 35.03 12.12 -1.08
CA LEU A 759 34.48 12.31 -2.43
C LEU A 759 33.24 13.21 -2.41
N TRP A 760 32.33 12.99 -1.46
CA TRP A 760 31.12 13.80 -1.30
C TRP A 760 31.42 15.25 -0.92
N GLY A 761 32.35 15.46 0.03
CA GLY A 761 32.78 16.81 0.42
C GLY A 761 33.40 17.58 -0.74
N HIS A 762 34.15 16.91 -1.61
CA HIS A 762 34.69 17.49 -2.83
C HIS A 762 33.59 17.89 -3.82
N TRP A 763 32.59 17.04 -4.02
CA TRP A 763 31.45 17.35 -4.90
C TRP A 763 30.58 18.49 -4.36
N GLU A 764 30.33 18.55 -3.04
CA GLU A 764 29.64 19.70 -2.44
C GLU A 764 30.44 21.00 -2.58
N ALA A 765 31.77 20.96 -2.44
CA ALA A 765 32.62 22.12 -2.71
C ALA A 765 32.53 22.58 -4.18
N ARG A 766 32.61 21.66 -5.14
CA ARG A 766 32.43 21.95 -6.58
C ARG A 766 31.06 22.54 -6.86
N LYS A 767 30.00 21.98 -6.27
CA LYS A 767 28.63 22.49 -6.37
C LYS A 767 28.49 23.92 -5.85
N ALA A 768 29.07 24.20 -4.67
CA ALA A 768 29.10 25.53 -4.08
C ALA A 768 29.82 26.53 -5.00
N SER A 769 30.89 26.09 -5.66
CA SER A 769 31.63 26.87 -6.67
C SER A 769 30.98 26.89 -8.07
N LYS A 770 29.76 26.35 -8.23
CA LYS A 770 29.03 26.24 -9.51
C LYS A 770 29.80 25.48 -10.61
N GLN A 771 30.67 24.55 -10.22
CA GLN A 771 31.36 23.63 -11.12
C GLN A 771 30.54 22.37 -11.38
N ARG A 772 30.80 21.69 -12.50
CA ARG A 772 30.19 20.37 -12.78
C ARG A 772 30.68 19.35 -11.76
N LEU A 773 29.77 18.61 -11.14
CA LEU A 773 30.09 17.61 -10.10
C LEU A 773 31.06 16.54 -10.60
N VAL A 774 30.69 15.94 -11.74
CA VAL A 774 31.47 14.93 -12.44
C VAL A 774 31.60 15.37 -13.89
N ILE A 775 32.82 15.33 -14.43
CA ILE A 775 33.13 15.57 -15.82
C ILE A 775 33.71 14.27 -16.36
N LEU A 776 33.08 13.74 -17.41
CA LEU A 776 33.59 12.59 -18.12
C LEU A 776 34.50 13.08 -19.25
N SER A 777 35.76 12.66 -19.24
CA SER A 777 36.71 12.90 -20.31
C SER A 777 36.27 12.11 -21.54
N GLU A 778 36.33 12.71 -22.74
CA GLU A 778 36.27 11.90 -23.97
C GLU A 778 37.45 10.93 -23.97
N LEU A 779 37.16 9.62 -24.02
CA LEU A 779 38.19 8.61 -24.23
C LEU A 779 38.88 8.94 -25.56
N GLN A 780 40.15 9.36 -25.48
CA GLN A 780 41.02 9.36 -26.65
C GLN A 780 41.25 7.88 -27.00
N VAL A 781 40.48 7.38 -27.96
CA VAL A 781 40.71 6.06 -28.53
C VAL A 781 42.12 6.11 -29.15
N PRO A 782 43.07 5.27 -28.70
CA PRO A 782 44.36 5.17 -29.36
C PRO A 782 44.10 4.82 -30.83
N THR A 783 44.69 5.58 -31.75
CA THR A 783 44.61 5.28 -33.19
C THR A 783 45.49 4.10 -33.54
#